data_AF-A0A5Q2NMB9-F1
#
_entry.id   AF-A0A5Q2NMB9-F1
#
_cell.length_a   1.000
_cell.length_b   1.000
_cell.length_c   1.000
_cell.angle_alpha   90.00
_cell.angle_beta   90.00
_cell.angle_gamma   90.00
#
_symmetry.space_group_name_H-M   'P 1'
#
loop_
_entity.id
_entity.type
_entity.pdbx_description
1 polymer ?
#
loop_
_entity_poly.entity_id
_entity_poly.type
_entity_poly.pdbx_seq_one_letter_code
_entity_poly.pdbx_strand_id
1 'polypeptide(L)'
;MRKKWIGAFTALALLTLLIPISPWLIPGAHPQEQKAKTRALSAEQESRLKEADIRHDMEATAMLCASECSRDIGKLFALTDAPAASRADRMKKLIRHHPQMAHLSWKSPGAADAEAGNVPADAESFVAAHAKPAAEAIAKGSRYQSQTLTAAGKRYLLLAVPAPSGKEGIVGLIRQDIVGDVQRHQMRNLRQVPFPAEGHYRIESVRAGTKREFTVRTGNDNGGASHYHVQEVVVRFRAEPSAEQLEQIRRDIGASAENRMRGVYVFRSRSMDAMKMMGYFRKKWNPIYVEPHYLYLTNEAPADVRPIVPNDRLYSDYQWNLPSIETEIGWNLSKGSDGVKVAVLDTGVQLDHPDLEGKLAEGYNVVTSGQQPDDDVGHGTHVAGIIAAAVNNGEGVAGLTWYNKIMPVKVLDSSGAGSTYSVAQGLIWAADHGAKVINMSLGNYAQAEFLHDAIKYAYDKDVVLVAASGNDNSEQPGYPAAYPEVFAVGSTDSRGQKSSFSNYGDYIDAAAPGDSIASTYPGSQYAALSGTSMASPHVAALAALIRSLNPQLTNVEVYDIMRSTARDLGAKGRDPYFGYGQIDIDKALRAAGKGGSAATVPASDGRQPAGLVPAESGAPATESAASHAPDSFVERIRKQLEELRRRLERG
;
A
#
# COMPACT_ATOMS: atom_id res chain seq x y z
N MET A 1 -31.90 51.86 -69.44
CA MET A 1 -31.15 52.24 -70.66
C MET A 1 -29.66 51.94 -70.47
N ARG A 2 -28.93 51.67 -71.57
CA ARG A 2 -27.50 52.03 -71.90
C ARG A 2 -26.62 52.65 -70.78
N LYS A 3 -25.31 52.34 -70.60
CA LYS A 3 -24.23 51.59 -71.33
C LYS A 3 -23.36 50.83 -70.28
N LYS A 4 -22.63 49.70 -70.50
CA LYS A 4 -21.35 49.43 -71.26
C LYS A 4 -20.25 50.49 -71.03
N TRP A 5 -18.95 50.23 -70.78
CA TRP A 5 -17.98 49.12 -71.07
C TRP A 5 -17.17 48.74 -69.78
N ILE A 6 -16.45 47.63 -69.57
CA ILE A 6 -15.59 46.67 -70.33
C ILE A 6 -14.08 47.00 -70.38
N GLY A 7 -13.28 46.12 -69.77
CA GLY A 7 -11.81 45.98 -69.81
C GLY A 7 -11.39 45.05 -68.64
N ALA A 8 -10.92 43.79 -68.73
CA ALA A 8 -10.29 42.94 -69.76
C ALA A 8 -8.75 42.82 -69.64
N PHE A 9 -8.28 41.69 -69.08
CA PHE A 9 -7.09 40.98 -69.57
C PHE A 9 -7.15 39.49 -69.20
N THR A 10 -6.65 38.61 -70.08
CA THR A 10 -6.76 37.14 -70.01
C THR A 10 -5.68 36.46 -70.85
N ALA A 11 -4.99 35.44 -70.32
CA ALA A 11 -4.17 34.45 -71.04
C ALA A 11 -3.55 33.47 -70.00
N LEU A 12 -3.33 32.18 -70.24
CA LEU A 12 -3.84 31.27 -71.28
C LEU A 12 -3.82 29.83 -70.69
N ALA A 13 -4.44 28.84 -71.36
CA ALA A 13 -4.49 27.45 -70.89
C ALA A 13 -4.08 26.46 -72.00
N LEU A 14 -3.47 25.33 -71.59
CA LEU A 14 -3.38 24.02 -72.24
C LEU A 14 -2.64 23.07 -71.27
N LEU A 15 -2.70 21.73 -71.26
CA LEU A 15 -3.68 20.65 -71.49
C LEU A 15 -2.82 19.35 -71.51
N THR A 16 -3.45 18.19 -71.31
CA THR A 16 -2.93 16.80 -71.54
C THR A 16 -2.04 16.14 -70.47
N LEU A 17 -2.07 14.79 -70.50
CA LEU A 17 -1.49 13.84 -69.53
C LEU A 17 -0.10 13.35 -69.99
N LEU A 18 0.68 12.76 -69.07
CA LEU A 18 1.29 11.43 -69.27
C LEU A 18 1.83 10.80 -67.95
N ILE A 19 1.70 9.48 -67.86
CA ILE A 19 2.31 8.53 -66.92
C ILE A 19 3.04 7.51 -67.83
N PRO A 20 4.20 6.88 -67.48
CA PRO A 20 4.85 6.67 -66.18
C PRO A 20 6.24 7.37 -66.09
N ILE A 21 7.18 7.10 -65.16
CA ILE A 21 7.99 5.88 -64.92
C ILE A 21 8.59 5.94 -63.51
N SER A 22 8.66 4.80 -62.81
CA SER A 22 9.52 4.60 -61.64
C SER A 22 10.77 3.81 -62.02
N PRO A 23 11.94 4.18 -61.49
CA PRO A 23 12.96 3.21 -61.12
C PRO A 23 13.38 3.35 -59.64
N TRP A 24 13.76 2.22 -59.06
CA TRP A 24 14.50 2.14 -57.79
C TRP A 24 15.73 3.08 -57.76
N LEU A 25 16.01 3.67 -56.59
CA LEU A 25 17.25 3.51 -55.80
C LEU A 25 17.44 4.67 -54.81
N ILE A 26 17.18 4.44 -53.51
CA ILE A 26 18.00 4.80 -52.33
C ILE A 26 17.43 3.96 -51.15
N PRO A 27 18.24 3.42 -50.21
CA PRO A 27 17.78 2.46 -49.21
C PRO A 27 17.59 3.06 -47.79
N GLY A 28 16.95 2.29 -46.89
CA GLY A 28 17.25 2.39 -45.46
C GLY A 28 16.33 3.21 -44.54
N ALA A 29 15.05 3.40 -44.89
CA ALA A 29 14.09 3.96 -43.95
C ALA A 29 13.60 2.90 -42.93
N HIS A 30 14.38 2.65 -41.88
CA HIS A 30 13.89 1.92 -40.70
C HIS A 30 12.72 2.68 -40.06
N PRO A 31 11.61 2.02 -39.68
CA PRO A 31 10.63 2.63 -38.79
C PRO A 31 11.31 2.95 -37.45
N GLN A 32 11.44 4.23 -37.11
CA GLN A 32 11.85 4.60 -35.77
C GLN A 32 10.72 4.20 -34.81
N GLU A 33 11.03 3.31 -33.87
CA GLU A 33 10.19 3.13 -32.69
C GLU A 33 10.02 4.50 -32.01
N GLN A 34 8.78 4.98 -31.96
CA GLN A 34 8.43 6.08 -31.07
C GLN A 34 8.48 5.55 -29.63
N LYS A 35 9.70 5.50 -29.05
CA LYS A 35 9.87 5.33 -27.61
C LYS A 35 9.02 6.39 -26.93
N ALA A 36 7.94 5.96 -26.28
CA ALA A 36 7.05 6.81 -25.51
C ALA A 36 7.84 7.37 -24.33
N LYS A 37 8.48 8.53 -24.53
CA LYS A 37 9.13 9.28 -23.46
C LYS A 37 8.03 9.81 -22.54
N THR A 38 7.70 9.03 -21.50
CA THR A 38 6.88 9.45 -20.37
C THR A 38 7.44 10.76 -19.85
N ARG A 39 6.73 11.86 -20.13
CA ARG A 39 7.19 13.20 -19.79
C ARG A 39 7.05 13.37 -18.28
N ALA A 40 8.14 13.74 -17.60
CA ALA A 40 8.11 14.05 -16.18
C ALA A 40 6.97 15.04 -15.87
N LEU A 41 6.22 14.75 -14.79
CA LEU A 41 5.09 15.55 -14.34
C LEU A 41 5.56 16.97 -14.00
N SER A 42 4.70 17.98 -14.20
CA SER A 42 4.93 19.26 -13.53
C SER A 42 4.58 19.15 -12.04
N ALA A 43 5.21 19.97 -11.19
CA ALA A 43 4.93 19.99 -9.76
C ALA A 43 3.44 20.25 -9.43
N GLU A 44 2.72 21.01 -10.29
CA GLU A 44 1.26 21.17 -10.17
C GLU A 44 0.49 19.88 -10.47
N GLN A 45 0.91 19.09 -11.47
CA GLN A 45 0.26 17.81 -11.80
C GLN A 45 0.52 16.78 -10.70
N GLU A 46 1.75 16.73 -10.22
CA GLU A 46 2.17 15.85 -9.13
C GLU A 46 1.45 16.17 -7.82
N SER A 47 1.38 17.44 -7.41
CA SER A 47 0.65 17.86 -6.21
C SER A 47 -0.84 17.51 -6.30
N ARG A 48 -1.49 17.73 -7.45
CA ARG A 48 -2.90 17.34 -7.64
C ARG A 48 -3.13 15.83 -7.60
N LEU A 49 -2.15 15.02 -8.02
CA LEU A 49 -2.19 13.56 -7.88
C LEU A 49 -2.01 13.17 -6.41
N LYS A 50 -0.97 13.66 -5.74
CA LYS A 50 -0.73 13.43 -4.30
C LYS A 50 -1.92 13.85 -3.42
N GLU A 51 -2.60 14.96 -3.74
CA GLU A 51 -3.86 15.33 -3.08
C GLU A 51 -5.00 14.32 -3.33
N ALA A 52 -5.07 13.70 -4.51
CA ALA A 52 -6.05 12.67 -4.81
C ALA A 52 -5.73 11.37 -4.05
N ASP A 53 -4.46 11.01 -3.99
CA ASP A 53 -3.95 9.87 -3.22
C ASP A 53 -4.28 10.06 -1.72
N ILE A 54 -4.08 11.28 -1.17
CA ILE A 54 -4.50 11.65 0.20
C ILE A 54 -6.01 11.53 0.41
N ARG A 55 -6.83 12.00 -0.55
CA ARG A 55 -8.30 11.87 -0.46
C ARG A 55 -8.73 10.40 -0.49
N HIS A 56 -8.09 9.59 -1.32
CA HIS A 56 -8.33 8.15 -1.39
C HIS A 56 -7.97 7.44 -0.07
N ASP A 57 -6.80 7.75 0.52
CA ASP A 57 -6.38 7.25 1.84
C ASP A 57 -7.39 7.63 2.95
N MET A 58 -7.89 8.86 2.94
CA MET A 58 -8.92 9.33 3.88
C MET A 58 -10.26 8.60 3.72
N GLU A 59 -10.72 8.39 2.48
CA GLU A 59 -11.97 7.69 2.17
C GLU A 59 -11.87 6.19 2.52
N ALA A 60 -10.78 5.54 2.13
CA ALA A 60 -10.49 4.15 2.48
C ALA A 60 -10.38 3.96 4.01
N THR A 61 -9.69 4.86 4.73
CA THR A 61 -9.64 4.87 6.20
C THR A 61 -11.02 5.04 6.84
N ALA A 62 -11.87 5.93 6.29
CA ALA A 62 -13.24 6.11 6.77
C ALA A 62 -14.09 4.84 6.55
N MET A 63 -13.85 4.09 5.47
CA MET A 63 -14.52 2.83 5.17
C MET A 63 -14.00 1.67 6.04
N LEU A 64 -12.68 1.55 6.25
CA LEU A 64 -12.05 0.58 7.14
C LEU A 64 -12.64 0.70 8.56
N CYS A 65 -12.58 1.89 9.15
CA CYS A 65 -13.15 2.21 10.47
C CYS A 65 -14.65 1.87 10.58
N ALA A 66 -15.45 2.21 9.57
CA ALA A 66 -16.89 1.91 9.57
C ALA A 66 -17.19 0.41 9.39
N SER A 67 -16.39 -0.31 8.59
CA SER A 67 -16.51 -1.76 8.37
C SER A 67 -16.14 -2.55 9.62
N GLU A 68 -14.99 -2.24 10.21
CA GLU A 68 -14.52 -2.76 11.51
C GLU A 68 -15.61 -2.58 12.57
N CYS A 69 -15.99 -1.34 12.88
CA CYS A 69 -16.99 -1.06 13.92
C CYS A 69 -18.33 -1.76 13.64
N SER A 70 -18.77 -1.86 12.39
CA SER A 70 -19.99 -2.60 12.02
C SER A 70 -19.89 -4.11 12.28
N ARG A 71 -18.71 -4.70 12.08
CA ARG A 71 -18.45 -6.14 12.28
C ARG A 71 -18.28 -6.45 13.77
N ASP A 72 -17.61 -5.59 14.51
CA ASP A 72 -17.36 -5.75 15.95
C ASP A 72 -18.61 -5.51 16.82
N ILE A 73 -19.45 -4.54 16.46
CA ILE A 73 -20.81 -4.43 17.02
C ILE A 73 -21.61 -5.72 16.69
N GLY A 74 -21.42 -6.29 15.50
CA GLY A 74 -22.02 -7.57 15.09
C GLY A 74 -21.64 -8.77 15.98
N LYS A 75 -20.40 -8.84 16.48
CA LYS A 75 -19.93 -9.90 17.41
C LYS A 75 -20.83 -10.01 18.65
N LEU A 76 -21.37 -8.89 19.14
CA LEU A 76 -22.12 -8.82 20.40
C LEU A 76 -23.39 -9.69 20.39
N PHE A 77 -23.99 -9.93 19.22
CA PHE A 77 -25.19 -10.75 19.06
C PHE A 77 -24.94 -12.26 19.15
N ALA A 78 -23.70 -12.73 19.21
CA ALA A 78 -23.36 -14.16 19.25
C ALA A 78 -23.82 -14.90 20.54
N LEU A 79 -24.36 -14.18 21.52
CA LEU A 79 -24.85 -14.68 22.80
C LEU A 79 -26.19 -13.99 23.15
N THR A 80 -27.25 -14.37 22.43
CA THR A 80 -28.54 -13.66 22.30
C THR A 80 -29.31 -13.45 23.61
N ASP A 81 -29.21 -14.41 24.54
CA ASP A 81 -30.18 -14.54 25.64
C ASP A 81 -29.74 -13.80 26.93
N ALA A 82 -28.79 -12.88 26.80
CA ALA A 82 -28.18 -12.18 27.93
C ALA A 82 -29.05 -11.02 28.46
N PRO A 83 -29.22 -10.85 29.78
CA PRO A 83 -29.93 -9.72 30.38
C PRO A 83 -29.31 -8.35 30.04
N ALA A 84 -30.12 -7.28 30.10
CA ALA A 84 -29.71 -5.92 29.72
C ALA A 84 -28.43 -5.41 30.40
N ALA A 85 -28.21 -5.72 31.69
CA ALA A 85 -26.97 -5.38 32.40
C ALA A 85 -25.74 -6.05 31.75
N SER A 86 -25.85 -7.34 31.40
CA SER A 86 -24.78 -8.08 30.71
C SER A 86 -24.54 -7.55 29.29
N ARG A 87 -25.58 -7.11 28.59
CA ARG A 87 -25.46 -6.43 27.28
C ARG A 87 -24.68 -5.12 27.41
N ALA A 88 -25.03 -4.28 28.39
CA ALA A 88 -24.31 -3.04 28.68
C ALA A 88 -22.83 -3.30 29.03
N ASP A 89 -22.53 -4.30 29.88
CA ASP A 89 -21.15 -4.59 30.27
C ASP A 89 -20.30 -5.20 29.14
N ARG A 90 -20.90 -5.95 28.21
CA ARG A 90 -20.25 -6.37 26.96
C ARG A 90 -19.92 -5.17 26.07
N MET A 91 -20.86 -4.24 25.89
CA MET A 91 -20.61 -3.00 25.12
C MET A 91 -19.55 -2.13 25.79
N LYS A 92 -19.56 -1.98 27.12
CA LYS A 92 -18.49 -1.32 27.87
C LYS A 92 -17.14 -2.02 27.67
N LYS A 93 -17.08 -3.36 27.55
CA LYS A 93 -15.83 -4.05 27.22
C LYS A 93 -15.38 -3.70 25.79
N LEU A 94 -16.28 -3.72 24.82
CA LEU A 94 -15.96 -3.37 23.43
C LEU A 94 -15.41 -1.94 23.31
N ILE A 95 -16.09 -0.96 23.93
CA ILE A 95 -15.65 0.45 23.97
C ILE A 95 -14.28 0.63 24.63
N ARG A 96 -13.87 -0.23 25.58
CA ARG A 96 -12.52 -0.18 26.18
C ARG A 96 -11.42 -0.67 25.24
N HIS A 97 -11.73 -1.57 24.30
CA HIS A 97 -10.76 -2.04 23.30
C HIS A 97 -10.79 -1.20 22.02
N HIS A 98 -11.94 -0.61 21.68
CA HIS A 98 -12.16 0.24 20.51
C HIS A 98 -12.70 1.62 20.96
N PRO A 99 -11.85 2.51 21.51
CA PRO A 99 -12.26 3.81 22.06
C PRO A 99 -12.82 4.80 21.00
N GLN A 100 -12.74 4.46 19.72
CA GLN A 100 -13.49 5.10 18.63
C GLN A 100 -15.00 4.94 18.79
N MET A 101 -15.50 3.89 19.45
CA MET A 101 -16.91 3.71 19.76
C MET A 101 -17.33 4.61 20.94
N ALA A 102 -17.69 5.87 20.69
CA ALA A 102 -18.05 6.83 21.73
C ALA A 102 -19.30 6.41 22.52
N HIS A 103 -20.29 5.83 21.85
CA HIS A 103 -21.55 5.37 22.46
C HIS A 103 -22.15 4.18 21.69
N LEU A 104 -22.70 3.20 22.39
CA LEU A 104 -23.39 2.03 21.83
C LEU A 104 -24.73 1.81 22.54
N SER A 105 -25.79 1.66 21.73
CA SER A 105 -27.18 1.58 22.17
C SER A 105 -27.87 0.33 21.62
N TRP A 106 -28.14 -0.66 22.48
CA TRP A 106 -28.80 -1.91 22.10
C TRP A 106 -30.32 -1.76 22.14
N LYS A 107 -30.93 -1.77 20.96
CA LYS A 107 -32.36 -1.62 20.72
C LYS A 107 -33.09 -2.96 20.78
N SER A 108 -34.11 -3.04 21.63
CA SER A 108 -34.89 -4.27 21.88
C SER A 108 -36.40 -3.99 21.91
N PRO A 109 -37.22 -4.66 21.07
CA PRO A 109 -38.66 -4.41 21.02
C PRO A 109 -39.36 -4.68 22.35
N GLY A 110 -40.02 -3.67 22.91
CA GLY A 110 -40.78 -3.78 24.15
C GLY A 110 -39.94 -3.79 25.44
N ALA A 111 -38.64 -3.53 25.35
CA ALA A 111 -37.75 -3.37 26.51
C ALA A 111 -37.15 -1.95 26.53
N ALA A 112 -36.54 -1.57 27.65
CA ALA A 112 -35.66 -0.41 27.70
C ALA A 112 -34.34 -0.74 26.99
N ASP A 113 -33.79 0.23 26.27
CA ASP A 113 -32.51 0.08 25.58
C ASP A 113 -31.36 -0.09 26.59
N ALA A 114 -30.37 -0.91 26.26
CA ALA A 114 -29.13 -1.00 27.03
C ALA A 114 -28.10 -0.05 26.44
N GLU A 115 -27.49 0.80 27.26
CA GLU A 115 -26.58 1.87 26.82
C GLU A 115 -25.16 1.67 27.38
N ALA A 116 -24.14 2.11 26.62
CA ALA A 116 -22.75 2.14 27.03
C ALA A 116 -21.97 3.25 26.32
N GLY A 117 -20.98 3.83 27.00
CA GLY A 117 -20.26 5.01 26.53
C GLY A 117 -21.02 6.30 26.83
N ASN A 118 -20.70 7.40 26.14
CA ASN A 118 -21.34 8.71 26.31
C ASN A 118 -21.56 9.37 24.95
N VAL A 119 -22.74 9.95 24.71
CA VAL A 119 -22.94 10.87 23.59
C VAL A 119 -22.35 12.24 23.96
N PRO A 120 -21.43 12.81 23.17
CA PRO A 120 -20.96 14.18 23.38
C PRO A 120 -22.06 15.21 23.11
N ALA A 121 -22.12 16.28 23.90
CA ALA A 121 -23.16 17.31 23.80
C ALA A 121 -23.23 17.98 22.41
N ASP A 122 -22.09 18.08 21.71
CA ASP A 122 -21.97 18.58 20.35
C ASP A 122 -22.47 17.59 19.26
N ALA A 123 -22.76 16.34 19.64
CA ALA A 123 -23.29 15.29 18.76
C ALA A 123 -24.75 14.87 19.10
N GLU A 124 -25.34 15.33 20.22
CA GLU A 124 -26.70 14.94 20.67
C GLU A 124 -27.77 15.17 19.60
N SER A 125 -27.78 16.34 18.97
CA SER A 125 -28.76 16.71 17.93
C SER A 125 -28.66 15.85 16.67
N PHE A 126 -27.45 15.41 16.33
CA PHE A 126 -27.15 14.51 15.22
C PHE A 126 -27.57 13.06 15.53
N VAL A 127 -27.29 12.57 16.74
CA VAL A 127 -27.79 11.27 17.21
C VAL A 127 -29.33 11.26 17.19
N ALA A 128 -29.98 12.31 17.67
CA ALA A 128 -31.44 12.45 17.65
C ALA A 128 -32.01 12.46 16.22
N ALA A 129 -31.39 13.19 15.29
CA ALA A 129 -31.80 13.23 13.89
C ALA A 129 -31.71 11.86 13.18
N HIS A 130 -30.69 11.06 13.51
CA HIS A 130 -30.48 9.75 12.90
C HIS A 130 -31.14 8.57 13.64
N ALA A 131 -31.65 8.77 14.86
CA ALA A 131 -32.27 7.72 15.68
C ALA A 131 -33.44 7.01 14.98
N LYS A 132 -34.36 7.75 14.34
CA LYS A 132 -35.49 7.16 13.61
C LYS A 132 -35.04 6.37 12.36
N PRO A 133 -34.22 6.93 11.43
CA PRO A 133 -33.65 6.16 10.32
C PRO A 133 -32.93 4.88 10.75
N ALA A 134 -32.15 4.94 11.84
CA ALA A 134 -31.45 3.78 12.38
C ALA A 134 -32.41 2.69 12.91
N ALA A 135 -33.44 3.07 13.68
CA ALA A 135 -34.45 2.14 14.17
C ALA A 135 -35.28 1.52 13.02
N GLU A 136 -35.64 2.32 12.02
CA GLU A 136 -36.31 1.84 10.81
C GLU A 136 -35.46 0.84 10.01
N ALA A 137 -34.14 1.03 9.95
CA ALA A 137 -33.24 0.11 9.27
C ALA A 137 -33.10 -1.21 10.04
N ILE A 138 -32.94 -1.16 11.37
CA ILE A 138 -32.92 -2.33 12.25
C ILE A 138 -34.22 -3.16 12.08
N ALA A 139 -35.39 -2.51 12.10
CA ALA A 139 -36.69 -3.15 11.92
C ALA A 139 -36.89 -3.79 10.53
N LYS A 140 -36.09 -3.39 9.53
CA LYS A 140 -36.07 -3.97 8.17
C LYS A 140 -34.99 -5.05 8.01
N GLY A 141 -34.24 -5.39 9.08
CA GLY A 141 -33.09 -6.30 9.02
C GLY A 141 -31.90 -5.74 8.23
N SER A 142 -31.85 -4.43 8.00
CA SER A 142 -30.84 -3.75 7.18
C SER A 142 -29.87 -2.92 8.03
N ARG A 143 -28.62 -2.81 7.59
CA ARG A 143 -27.66 -1.87 8.19
C ARG A 143 -28.03 -0.42 7.85
N TYR A 144 -27.67 0.50 8.74
CA TYR A 144 -27.69 1.94 8.50
C TYR A 144 -26.30 2.54 8.67
N GLN A 145 -26.01 3.56 7.88
CA GLN A 145 -24.85 4.43 8.03
C GLN A 145 -25.30 5.86 7.71
N SER A 146 -25.01 6.80 8.60
CA SER A 146 -25.33 8.22 8.39
C SER A 146 -24.34 8.89 7.43
N GLN A 147 -24.62 10.15 7.06
CA GLN A 147 -23.52 11.07 6.70
C GLN A 147 -22.72 11.44 7.95
N THR A 148 -21.50 11.93 7.79
CA THR A 148 -20.63 12.29 8.92
C THR A 148 -20.88 13.71 9.43
N LEU A 149 -21.00 13.88 10.74
CA LEU A 149 -20.89 15.17 11.41
C LEU A 149 -19.42 15.52 11.64
N THR A 150 -19.07 16.80 11.54
CA THR A 150 -17.85 17.37 12.15
C THR A 150 -18.27 18.34 13.24
N ALA A 151 -17.86 18.09 14.48
CA ALA A 151 -18.22 18.92 15.64
C ALA A 151 -17.06 18.96 16.64
N ALA A 152 -16.79 20.14 17.23
CA ALA A 152 -15.65 20.39 18.11
C ALA A 152 -14.27 19.91 17.58
N GLY A 153 -14.08 19.89 16.26
CA GLY A 153 -12.87 19.38 15.59
C GLY A 153 -12.81 17.84 15.45
N LYS A 154 -13.77 17.11 16.02
CA LYS A 154 -13.93 15.66 15.90
C LYS A 154 -14.86 15.30 14.76
N ARG A 155 -14.74 14.07 14.25
CA ARG A 155 -15.58 13.54 13.16
C ARG A 155 -16.42 12.39 13.70
N TYR A 156 -17.73 12.44 13.50
CA TYR A 156 -18.68 11.44 14.00
C TYR A 156 -19.48 10.80 12.86
N LEU A 157 -19.73 9.49 13.01
CA LEU A 157 -20.57 8.67 12.14
C LEU A 157 -21.55 7.88 13.01
N LEU A 158 -22.81 7.73 12.58
CA LEU A 158 -23.77 6.86 13.25
C LEU A 158 -24.02 5.61 12.39
N LEU A 159 -23.76 4.45 12.99
CA LEU A 159 -24.02 3.12 12.43
C LEU A 159 -25.25 2.51 13.09
N ALA A 160 -25.99 1.68 12.36
CA ALA A 160 -26.94 0.72 12.95
C ALA A 160 -26.69 -0.67 12.39
N VAL A 161 -26.51 -1.65 13.29
CA VAL A 161 -26.24 -3.05 12.95
C VAL A 161 -27.42 -3.90 13.46
N PRO A 162 -28.23 -4.50 12.58
CA PRO A 162 -29.30 -5.40 13.00
C PRO A 162 -28.72 -6.72 13.53
N ALA A 163 -29.39 -7.31 14.52
CA ALA A 163 -29.12 -8.67 14.94
C ALA A 163 -29.53 -9.68 13.84
N PRO A 164 -28.85 -10.84 13.69
CA PRO A 164 -29.24 -11.88 12.74
C PRO A 164 -30.67 -12.41 12.92
N SER A 165 -31.27 -12.21 14.11
CA SER A 165 -32.66 -12.55 14.42
C SER A 165 -33.71 -11.57 13.87
N GLY A 166 -33.28 -10.44 13.28
CA GLY A 166 -34.16 -9.45 12.62
C GLY A 166 -35.10 -8.67 13.56
N LYS A 167 -34.93 -8.78 14.88
CA LYS A 167 -35.79 -8.13 15.89
C LYS A 167 -35.06 -7.11 16.75
N GLU A 168 -33.79 -7.34 17.05
CA GLU A 168 -32.94 -6.42 17.80
C GLU A 168 -31.89 -5.77 16.89
N GLY A 169 -31.20 -4.75 17.38
CA GLY A 169 -30.04 -4.17 16.72
C GLY A 169 -29.28 -3.23 17.65
N ILE A 170 -28.09 -2.80 17.25
CA ILE A 170 -27.28 -1.85 18.02
C ILE A 170 -27.02 -0.62 17.17
N VAL A 171 -27.25 0.56 17.74
CA VAL A 171 -26.93 1.86 17.16
C VAL A 171 -25.64 2.37 17.81
N GLY A 172 -24.62 2.66 17.01
CA GLY A 172 -23.31 3.11 17.49
C GLY A 172 -22.95 4.49 16.98
N LEU A 173 -22.52 5.38 17.89
CA LEU A 173 -21.85 6.63 17.56
C LEU A 173 -20.34 6.38 17.53
N ILE A 174 -19.77 6.45 16.34
CA ILE A 174 -18.36 6.17 16.05
C ILE A 174 -17.63 7.48 15.79
N ARG A 175 -16.46 7.66 16.41
CA ARG A 175 -15.50 8.70 16.06
C ARG A 175 -14.63 8.23 14.90
N GLN A 176 -14.42 9.11 13.93
CA GLN A 176 -13.54 8.90 12.79
C GLN A 176 -12.39 9.93 12.79
N ASP A 177 -11.92 10.29 13.99
CA ASP A 177 -10.84 11.26 14.20
C ASP A 177 -9.56 10.82 13.47
N ILE A 178 -9.33 9.49 13.37
CA ILE A 178 -8.29 8.81 12.57
C ILE A 178 -8.23 9.29 11.11
N VAL A 179 -9.34 9.68 10.49
CA VAL A 179 -9.35 10.20 9.10
C VAL A 179 -8.61 11.53 9.01
N GLY A 180 -8.73 12.37 10.04
CA GLY A 180 -7.95 13.60 10.16
C GLY A 180 -6.49 13.32 10.53
N ASP A 181 -6.21 12.24 11.25
CA ASP A 181 -4.84 11.83 11.61
C ASP A 181 -4.08 11.32 10.38
N VAL A 182 -4.71 10.44 9.59
CA VAL A 182 -4.24 10.01 8.25
C VAL A 182 -4.04 11.20 7.32
N GLN A 183 -4.95 12.17 7.27
CA GLN A 183 -4.76 13.39 6.49
C GLN A 183 -3.49 14.16 6.92
N ARG A 184 -3.34 14.43 8.23
CA ARG A 184 -2.17 15.16 8.76
C ARG A 184 -0.87 14.37 8.59
N HIS A 185 -0.93 13.04 8.59
CA HIS A 185 0.18 12.15 8.32
C HIS A 185 0.58 12.21 6.84
N GLN A 186 -0.36 11.94 5.93
CA GLN A 186 -0.09 11.83 4.50
C GLN A 186 0.32 13.16 3.85
N MET A 187 -0.18 14.30 4.36
CA MET A 187 0.35 15.62 3.96
C MET A 187 1.86 15.78 4.25
N ARG A 188 2.41 15.14 5.29
CA ARG A 188 3.86 15.12 5.59
C ARG A 188 4.56 14.03 4.77
N ASN A 189 4.02 12.82 4.75
CA ASN A 189 4.61 11.65 4.08
C ASN A 189 4.78 11.86 2.56
N LEU A 190 3.75 12.41 1.90
CA LEU A 190 3.78 12.78 0.47
C LEU A 190 4.27 14.22 0.22
N ARG A 191 4.85 14.86 1.25
CA ARG A 191 5.53 16.17 1.20
C ARG A 191 4.67 17.28 0.56
N GLN A 192 3.39 17.31 0.89
CA GLN A 192 2.47 18.42 0.58
C GLN A 192 2.58 19.57 1.60
N VAL A 193 3.22 19.34 2.75
CA VAL A 193 3.76 20.38 3.64
C VAL A 193 5.26 20.19 3.84
N PRO A 194 6.03 21.27 4.14
CA PRO A 194 7.42 21.13 4.59
C PRO A 194 7.52 20.26 5.83
N PHE A 195 8.46 19.31 5.82
CA PHE A 195 8.70 18.40 6.94
C PHE A 195 10.19 18.05 7.08
N PRO A 196 10.80 18.15 8.29
CA PRO A 196 10.23 18.71 9.52
C PRO A 196 9.86 20.20 9.40
N ALA A 197 9.04 20.70 10.31
CA ALA A 197 8.62 22.11 10.30
C ALA A 197 9.79 23.05 10.64
N GLU A 198 9.96 24.12 9.86
CA GLU A 198 11.00 25.12 10.08
C GLU A 198 10.84 25.77 11.47
N GLY A 199 11.93 25.80 12.25
CA GLY A 199 11.99 26.43 13.57
C GLY A 199 12.46 25.52 14.71
N HIS A 200 12.22 24.20 14.64
CA HIS A 200 12.62 23.27 15.70
C HIS A 200 14.03 22.68 15.52
N TYR A 201 14.62 22.79 14.33
CA TYR A 201 16.05 22.58 14.09
C TYR A 201 16.58 23.75 13.22
N ARG A 202 17.76 24.30 13.56
CA ARG A 202 18.38 25.38 12.78
C ARG A 202 19.08 24.82 11.55
N ILE A 203 18.46 24.96 10.37
CA ILE A 203 19.04 24.59 9.07
C ILE A 203 18.71 25.69 8.06
N GLU A 204 19.72 26.17 7.33
CA GLU A 204 19.56 27.10 6.21
C GLU A 204 19.56 26.34 4.87
N SER A 205 18.90 26.87 3.84
CA SER A 205 18.78 26.22 2.52
C SER A 205 19.25 27.12 1.38
N VAL A 206 19.99 26.55 0.43
CA VAL A 206 20.50 27.24 -0.78
C VAL A 206 19.77 26.70 -2.02
N ARG A 207 19.54 27.54 -3.03
CA ARG A 207 18.84 27.19 -4.29
C ARG A 207 19.63 27.61 -5.53
N ALA A 208 19.39 26.90 -6.65
CA ALA A 208 19.88 27.23 -7.99
C ALA A 208 18.75 27.23 -9.04
N GLY A 209 18.81 28.12 -10.04
CA GLY A 209 17.96 28.10 -11.26
C GLY A 209 16.53 28.68 -11.15
N THR A 210 16.02 29.33 -12.21
CA THR A 210 14.67 29.95 -12.35
C THR A 210 14.29 30.14 -13.85
N LYS A 211 13.11 30.54 -14.37
CA LYS A 211 11.87 31.22 -13.88
C LYS A 211 10.68 31.01 -14.87
N ARG A 212 9.42 30.98 -14.36
CA ARG A 212 8.12 31.39 -15.00
C ARG A 212 7.57 30.69 -16.28
N GLU A 213 6.27 30.71 -16.63
CA GLU A 213 4.97 30.76 -15.89
C GLU A 213 3.76 30.62 -16.89
N PHE A 214 2.54 30.28 -16.39
CA PHE A 214 1.19 30.54 -17.00
C PHE A 214 0.70 29.59 -18.14
N THR A 215 -0.55 29.13 -18.33
CA THR A 215 -1.79 28.95 -17.49
C THR A 215 -2.80 28.03 -18.24
N VAL A 216 -3.81 27.45 -17.56
CA VAL A 216 -4.78 26.43 -18.06
C VAL A 216 -6.22 26.98 -18.31
N ARG A 217 -7.03 26.31 -19.15
CA ARG A 217 -8.47 26.57 -19.34
C ARG A 217 -9.36 25.30 -19.26
N THR A 218 -9.55 24.82 -18.03
CA THR A 218 -10.71 24.03 -17.48
C THR A 218 -11.34 22.86 -18.25
N GLY A 219 -11.59 21.77 -17.53
CA GLY A 219 -12.61 20.76 -17.86
C GLY A 219 -13.01 19.99 -16.60
N ASN A 220 -14.11 20.39 -15.97
CA ASN A 220 -14.66 19.72 -14.77
C ASN A 220 -15.75 18.71 -15.17
N ASP A 221 -16.04 17.77 -14.29
CA ASP A 221 -17.21 16.87 -14.31
C ASP A 221 -17.34 15.88 -15.48
N ASN A 222 -16.77 14.69 -15.28
CA ASN A 222 -17.61 13.53 -14.94
C ASN A 222 -16.76 12.40 -14.33
N GLY A 223 -17.27 11.76 -13.28
CA GLY A 223 -16.62 10.63 -12.60
C GLY A 223 -17.44 9.35 -12.65
N GLY A 224 -16.85 8.26 -12.14
CA GLY A 224 -17.56 7.06 -11.70
C GLY A 224 -17.91 6.01 -12.76
N ALA A 225 -17.04 4.99 -12.90
CA ALA A 225 -17.44 3.63 -13.25
C ALA A 225 -16.35 2.62 -12.86
N SER A 226 -16.70 1.61 -12.06
CA SER A 226 -15.88 0.40 -11.89
C SER A 226 -16.02 -0.50 -13.12
N HIS A 227 -14.96 -1.23 -13.48
CA HIS A 227 -14.90 -2.02 -14.71
C HIS A 227 -15.78 -3.29 -14.64
N TYR A 228 -16.60 -3.52 -15.68
CA TYR A 228 -17.34 -4.77 -15.90
C TYR A 228 -17.56 -5.00 -17.40
N HIS A 229 -17.86 -6.23 -17.82
CA HIS A 229 -18.18 -6.53 -19.21
C HIS A 229 -19.55 -5.95 -19.60
N VAL A 230 -19.54 -4.91 -20.43
CA VAL A 230 -20.74 -4.17 -20.88
C VAL A 230 -21.81 -5.07 -21.53
N GLN A 231 -21.44 -6.23 -22.08
CA GLN A 231 -22.33 -7.14 -22.82
C GLN A 231 -22.49 -8.54 -22.16
N GLU A 232 -22.13 -8.70 -20.89
CA GLU A 232 -22.17 -10.01 -20.21
C GLU A 232 -22.80 -9.95 -18.82
N VAL A 233 -23.61 -10.96 -18.49
CA VAL A 233 -24.20 -11.14 -17.14
C VAL A 233 -24.06 -12.57 -16.65
N VAL A 234 -23.86 -12.71 -15.34
CA VAL A 234 -23.94 -13.97 -14.60
C VAL A 234 -25.35 -14.11 -14.04
N VAL A 235 -25.99 -15.27 -14.24
CA VAL A 235 -27.36 -15.54 -13.81
C VAL A 235 -27.42 -16.86 -13.04
N ARG A 236 -28.06 -16.82 -11.87
CA ARG A 236 -28.42 -18.00 -11.07
C ARG A 236 -29.93 -18.16 -11.02
N PHE A 237 -30.47 -19.18 -11.68
CA PHE A 237 -31.91 -19.48 -11.61
C PHE A 237 -32.27 -20.24 -10.32
N ARG A 238 -33.54 -20.16 -9.90
CA ARG A 238 -34.08 -20.89 -8.72
C ARG A 238 -34.30 -22.38 -8.98
N ALA A 239 -34.64 -22.72 -10.22
CA ALA A 239 -34.64 -24.06 -10.78
C ALA A 239 -33.89 -24.00 -12.12
N GLU A 240 -33.26 -25.10 -12.55
CA GLU A 240 -32.47 -25.12 -13.78
C GLU A 240 -33.39 -25.04 -15.02
N PRO A 241 -33.20 -24.09 -15.96
CA PRO A 241 -34.13 -23.91 -17.08
C PRO A 241 -34.05 -25.05 -18.11
N SER A 242 -35.18 -25.37 -18.74
CA SER A 242 -35.22 -26.38 -19.81
C SER A 242 -34.46 -25.95 -21.07
N ALA A 243 -34.19 -26.89 -21.98
CA ALA A 243 -33.53 -26.60 -23.26
C ALA A 243 -34.33 -25.56 -24.09
N GLU A 244 -35.66 -25.68 -24.13
CA GLU A 244 -36.54 -24.76 -24.84
C GLU A 244 -36.54 -23.36 -24.18
N GLN A 245 -36.44 -23.31 -22.85
CA GLN A 245 -36.35 -22.06 -22.09
C GLN A 245 -35.01 -21.35 -22.33
N LEU A 246 -33.88 -22.08 -22.30
CA LEU A 246 -32.56 -21.53 -22.65
C LEU A 246 -32.54 -21.02 -24.09
N GLU A 247 -33.13 -21.75 -25.04
CA GLU A 247 -33.28 -21.30 -26.42
C GLU A 247 -34.19 -20.07 -26.56
N GLN A 248 -35.25 -19.96 -25.75
CA GLN A 248 -36.07 -18.75 -25.73
C GLN A 248 -35.31 -17.55 -25.15
N ILE A 249 -34.49 -17.75 -24.11
CA ILE A 249 -33.62 -16.70 -23.57
C ILE A 249 -32.61 -16.25 -24.63
N ARG A 250 -31.90 -17.20 -25.27
CA ARG A 250 -30.92 -16.93 -26.33
C ARG A 250 -31.51 -16.07 -27.46
N ARG A 251 -32.77 -16.36 -27.87
CA ARG A 251 -33.53 -15.52 -28.82
C ARG A 251 -33.91 -14.16 -28.25
N ASP A 252 -34.55 -14.13 -27.08
CA ASP A 252 -35.07 -12.92 -26.43
C ASP A 252 -34.00 -11.83 -26.22
N ILE A 253 -32.77 -12.23 -25.85
CA ILE A 253 -31.66 -11.30 -25.55
C ILE A 253 -30.52 -11.34 -26.57
N GLY A 254 -30.70 -12.01 -27.72
CA GLY A 254 -29.70 -12.07 -28.80
C GLY A 254 -28.32 -12.57 -28.36
N ALA A 255 -28.30 -13.65 -27.56
CA ALA A 255 -27.14 -14.06 -26.77
C ALA A 255 -26.71 -15.50 -26.98
N SER A 256 -25.40 -15.74 -26.84
CA SER A 256 -24.85 -17.06 -26.51
C SER A 256 -24.90 -17.28 -25.00
N ALA A 257 -25.21 -18.50 -24.57
CA ALA A 257 -25.30 -18.86 -23.15
C ALA A 257 -24.44 -20.08 -22.83
N GLU A 258 -23.58 -19.99 -21.82
CA GLU A 258 -22.70 -21.06 -21.35
C GLU A 258 -23.05 -21.42 -19.91
N ASN A 259 -23.30 -22.71 -19.62
CA ASN A 259 -23.40 -23.20 -18.23
C ASN A 259 -21.96 -23.41 -17.73
N ARG A 260 -21.56 -22.67 -16.70
CA ARG A 260 -20.17 -22.67 -16.20
C ARG A 260 -20.00 -23.45 -14.89
N MET A 261 -21.04 -23.56 -14.05
CA MET A 261 -21.05 -24.50 -12.92
C MET A 261 -22.44 -24.68 -12.29
N ARG A 262 -22.88 -25.94 -12.07
CA ARG A 262 -23.98 -26.32 -11.15
C ARG A 262 -25.29 -25.50 -11.28
N GLY A 263 -25.64 -24.98 -12.46
CA GLY A 263 -26.81 -24.12 -12.68
C GLY A 263 -26.56 -22.60 -12.56
N VAL A 264 -25.30 -22.17 -12.64
CA VAL A 264 -24.90 -20.78 -12.93
C VAL A 264 -24.59 -20.66 -14.42
N TYR A 265 -25.21 -19.68 -15.08
CA TYR A 265 -25.08 -19.42 -16.51
C TYR A 265 -24.45 -18.06 -16.76
N VAL A 266 -23.55 -17.99 -17.74
CA VAL A 266 -23.04 -16.72 -18.28
C VAL A 266 -23.73 -16.46 -19.61
N PHE A 267 -24.37 -15.30 -19.75
CA PHE A 267 -25.02 -14.87 -20.99
C PHE A 267 -24.24 -13.70 -21.60
N ARG A 268 -23.79 -13.88 -22.85
CA ARG A 268 -23.08 -12.88 -23.65
C ARG A 268 -23.98 -12.46 -24.82
N SER A 269 -24.51 -11.24 -24.78
CA SER A 269 -25.39 -10.71 -25.83
C SER A 269 -24.61 -9.95 -26.90
N ARG A 270 -25.09 -9.98 -28.14
CA ARG A 270 -24.59 -9.12 -29.24
C ARG A 270 -25.42 -7.84 -29.44
N SER A 271 -26.51 -7.66 -28.69
CA SER A 271 -27.51 -6.61 -28.92
C SER A 271 -28.00 -5.91 -27.64
N MET A 272 -27.70 -6.44 -26.46
CA MET A 272 -28.12 -5.91 -25.16
C MET A 272 -26.93 -5.75 -24.22
N ASP A 273 -26.91 -4.64 -23.48
CA ASP A 273 -25.95 -4.44 -22.39
C ASP A 273 -26.34 -5.19 -21.11
N ALA A 274 -25.40 -5.30 -20.19
CA ALA A 274 -25.55 -6.00 -18.92
C ALA A 274 -26.73 -5.47 -18.08
N MET A 275 -26.97 -4.16 -18.06
CA MET A 275 -28.08 -3.56 -17.30
C MET A 275 -29.44 -3.92 -17.90
N LYS A 276 -29.58 -3.90 -19.23
CA LYS A 276 -30.79 -4.37 -19.92
C LYS A 276 -31.00 -5.88 -19.73
N MET A 277 -29.95 -6.69 -19.74
CA MET A 277 -30.04 -8.13 -19.46
C MET A 277 -30.39 -8.42 -17.99
N MET A 278 -29.80 -7.73 -17.02
CA MET A 278 -30.17 -7.81 -15.60
C MET A 278 -31.65 -7.47 -15.41
N GLY A 279 -32.15 -6.41 -16.07
CA GLY A 279 -33.57 -6.04 -16.08
C GLY A 279 -34.46 -7.14 -16.68
N TYR A 280 -34.05 -7.72 -17.81
CA TYR A 280 -34.74 -8.84 -18.46
C TYR A 280 -34.86 -10.06 -17.52
N PHE A 281 -33.75 -10.52 -16.93
CA PHE A 281 -33.75 -11.69 -16.05
C PHE A 281 -34.55 -11.44 -14.75
N ARG A 282 -34.38 -10.28 -14.11
CA ARG A 282 -35.17 -9.89 -12.92
C ARG A 282 -36.67 -9.87 -13.21
N LYS A 283 -37.09 -9.40 -14.39
CA LYS A 283 -38.51 -9.26 -14.75
C LYS A 283 -39.17 -10.54 -15.27
N LYS A 284 -38.48 -11.36 -16.08
CA LYS A 284 -39.07 -12.58 -16.68
C LYS A 284 -38.80 -13.88 -15.91
N TRP A 285 -37.67 -13.98 -15.19
CA TRP A 285 -37.13 -15.28 -14.76
C TRP A 285 -36.90 -15.43 -13.25
N ASN A 286 -37.14 -14.36 -12.46
CA ASN A 286 -37.02 -14.35 -10.98
C ASN A 286 -35.80 -15.15 -10.44
N PRO A 287 -34.56 -14.81 -10.87
CA PRO A 287 -33.36 -15.52 -10.45
C PRO A 287 -33.11 -15.37 -8.93
N ILE A 288 -32.19 -16.19 -8.41
CA ILE A 288 -31.59 -16.00 -7.08
C ILE A 288 -30.73 -14.73 -7.11
N TYR A 289 -29.89 -14.58 -8.14
CA TYR A 289 -29.14 -13.35 -8.44
C TYR A 289 -28.90 -13.19 -9.94
N VAL A 290 -28.71 -11.94 -10.37
CA VAL A 290 -28.20 -11.58 -11.69
C VAL A 290 -27.43 -10.26 -11.62
N GLU A 291 -26.22 -10.29 -12.16
CA GLU A 291 -25.16 -9.29 -11.98
C GLU A 291 -24.25 -9.20 -13.21
N PRO A 292 -23.46 -8.12 -13.38
CA PRO A 292 -22.50 -8.02 -14.46
C PRO A 292 -21.40 -9.09 -14.36
N HIS A 293 -20.83 -9.50 -15.49
CA HIS A 293 -19.62 -10.32 -15.47
C HIS A 293 -18.39 -9.43 -15.22
N TYR A 294 -17.78 -9.58 -14.04
CA TYR A 294 -16.55 -8.89 -13.63
C TYR A 294 -15.33 -9.69 -14.09
N LEU A 295 -14.32 -9.01 -14.64
CA LEU A 295 -13.08 -9.64 -15.10
C LEU A 295 -12.06 -9.73 -13.96
N TYR A 296 -11.64 -10.94 -13.63
CA TYR A 296 -10.41 -11.21 -12.90
C TYR A 296 -9.38 -11.79 -13.87
N LEU A 297 -8.17 -11.23 -13.87
CA LEU A 297 -7.03 -11.80 -14.59
C LEU A 297 -6.33 -12.81 -13.66
N THR A 298 -6.27 -14.07 -14.08
CA THR A 298 -5.52 -15.12 -13.39
C THR A 298 -4.40 -15.61 -14.30
N ASN A 299 -3.16 -15.62 -13.80
CA ASN A 299 -2.10 -16.42 -14.39
C ASN A 299 -2.42 -17.91 -14.20
N GLU A 300 -2.12 -18.76 -15.18
CA GLU A 300 -2.37 -20.21 -15.07
C GLU A 300 -1.37 -20.86 -14.12
N ALA A 301 -1.74 -21.00 -12.84
CA ALA A 301 -1.05 -21.86 -11.91
C ALA A 301 -1.32 -23.36 -12.23
N PRO A 302 -0.33 -24.26 -12.09
CA PRO A 302 -0.56 -25.70 -12.27
C PRO A 302 -1.57 -26.21 -11.24
N ALA A 303 -2.44 -27.14 -11.69
CA ALA A 303 -3.78 -27.39 -11.14
C ALA A 303 -3.89 -27.85 -9.66
N ASP A 304 -2.78 -28.11 -8.99
CA ASP A 304 -2.74 -28.64 -7.62
C ASP A 304 -2.42 -27.58 -6.55
N VAL A 305 -1.93 -26.38 -6.91
CA VAL A 305 -1.65 -25.31 -5.94
C VAL A 305 -2.87 -24.41 -5.79
N ARG A 306 -3.40 -24.28 -4.56
CA ARG A 306 -4.53 -23.40 -4.25
C ARG A 306 -4.05 -22.13 -3.54
N PRO A 307 -4.49 -20.93 -3.95
CA PRO A 307 -4.24 -19.71 -3.19
C PRO A 307 -4.82 -19.81 -1.78
N ILE A 308 -4.04 -19.40 -0.78
CA ILE A 308 -4.47 -19.29 0.61
C ILE A 308 -5.05 -17.90 0.83
N VAL A 309 -6.35 -17.75 0.55
CA VAL A 309 -7.12 -16.57 0.95
C VAL A 309 -7.33 -16.63 2.47
N PRO A 310 -6.94 -15.59 3.23
CA PRO A 310 -7.13 -15.55 4.68
C PRO A 310 -8.55 -15.06 5.05
N ASN A 311 -8.97 -15.32 6.29
CA ASN A 311 -10.32 -15.02 6.78
C ASN A 311 -10.49 -13.61 7.40
N ASP A 312 -9.43 -12.79 7.35
CA ASP A 312 -9.36 -11.50 8.05
C ASP A 312 -10.26 -10.45 7.39
N ARG A 313 -10.97 -9.66 8.21
CA ARG A 313 -12.20 -8.94 7.82
C ARG A 313 -12.00 -7.93 6.71
N LEU A 314 -10.84 -7.31 6.65
CA LEU A 314 -10.52 -6.20 5.77
C LEU A 314 -9.67 -6.69 4.58
N TYR A 315 -9.30 -7.97 4.52
CA TYR A 315 -8.49 -8.55 3.46
C TYR A 315 -9.17 -8.43 2.08
N SER A 316 -10.27 -9.15 1.87
CA SER A 316 -10.95 -9.21 0.56
C SER A 316 -11.56 -7.86 0.12
N ASP A 317 -11.81 -6.95 1.07
CA ASP A 317 -12.42 -5.65 0.82
C ASP A 317 -11.37 -4.56 0.48
N TYR A 318 -10.14 -4.65 1.03
CA TYR A 318 -9.15 -3.55 0.98
C TYR A 318 -7.69 -3.96 0.67
N GLN A 319 -7.27 -5.20 0.94
CA GLN A 319 -5.87 -5.63 0.79
C GLN A 319 -5.53 -6.15 -0.62
N TRP A 320 -5.72 -5.29 -1.63
CA TRP A 320 -5.35 -5.55 -3.03
C TRP A 320 -3.85 -5.92 -3.20
N ASN A 321 -3.03 -5.42 -2.30
CA ASN A 321 -1.58 -5.53 -2.29
C ASN A 321 -1.09 -6.97 -2.25
N LEU A 322 -1.62 -7.80 -1.34
CA LEU A 322 -1.09 -9.15 -1.10
C LEU A 322 -1.34 -10.11 -2.29
N PRO A 323 -2.52 -10.14 -2.94
CA PRO A 323 -2.71 -10.87 -4.20
C PRO A 323 -1.82 -10.33 -5.34
N SER A 324 -1.60 -9.01 -5.43
CA SER A 324 -0.87 -8.40 -6.57
C SER A 324 0.59 -8.85 -6.72
N ILE A 325 1.18 -9.37 -5.63
CA ILE A 325 2.55 -9.91 -5.54
C ILE A 325 2.57 -11.44 -5.34
N GLU A 326 1.47 -12.13 -5.64
CA GLU A 326 1.33 -13.60 -5.55
C GLU A 326 1.46 -14.18 -4.11
N THR A 327 1.21 -13.38 -3.06
CA THR A 327 1.36 -13.80 -1.65
C THR A 327 0.54 -15.04 -1.29
N GLU A 328 -0.73 -15.09 -1.71
CA GLU A 328 -1.64 -16.20 -1.42
C GLU A 328 -1.09 -17.56 -1.92
N ILE A 329 -0.35 -17.55 -3.03
CA ILE A 329 0.28 -18.73 -3.60
C ILE A 329 1.57 -19.04 -2.83
N GLY A 330 2.42 -18.04 -2.60
CA GLY A 330 3.68 -18.15 -1.87
C GLY A 330 3.54 -18.69 -0.43
N TRP A 331 2.41 -18.44 0.24
CA TRP A 331 2.09 -19.03 1.55
C TRP A 331 1.95 -20.56 1.57
N ASN A 332 1.89 -21.23 0.41
CA ASN A 332 2.01 -22.69 0.33
C ASN A 332 3.47 -23.18 0.46
N LEU A 333 4.45 -22.27 0.36
CA LEU A 333 5.89 -22.55 0.42
C LEU A 333 6.50 -22.08 1.74
N SER A 334 6.18 -20.85 2.17
CA SER A 334 6.64 -20.28 3.44
C SER A 334 5.63 -19.32 4.03
N LYS A 335 5.45 -19.39 5.35
CA LYS A 335 4.61 -18.48 6.15
C LYS A 335 5.42 -17.68 7.19
N GLY A 336 6.74 -17.78 7.11
CA GLY A 336 7.65 -17.17 8.07
C GLY A 336 8.09 -18.13 9.18
N SER A 337 8.94 -17.64 10.07
CA SER A 337 9.39 -18.32 11.29
C SER A 337 9.71 -17.28 12.35
N ASP A 338 9.35 -17.57 13.59
CA ASP A 338 9.65 -16.74 14.76
C ASP A 338 11.17 -16.60 15.04
N GLY A 339 11.98 -17.56 14.58
CA GLY A 339 13.44 -17.48 14.58
C GLY A 339 14.03 -16.43 13.62
N VAL A 340 13.23 -15.91 12.68
CA VAL A 340 13.64 -14.82 11.76
C VAL A 340 12.90 -13.54 12.16
N LYS A 341 13.60 -12.69 12.92
CA LYS A 341 13.11 -11.38 13.37
C LYS A 341 13.28 -10.32 12.27
N VAL A 342 12.27 -9.46 12.12
CA VAL A 342 12.30 -8.26 11.26
C VAL A 342 12.27 -7.03 12.15
N ALA A 343 13.32 -6.21 12.13
CA ALA A 343 13.33 -4.96 12.86
C ALA A 343 12.70 -3.83 12.04
N VAL A 344 11.88 -3.02 12.71
CA VAL A 344 11.19 -1.86 12.12
C VAL A 344 11.77 -0.61 12.79
N LEU A 345 12.64 0.10 12.05
CA LEU A 345 13.31 1.32 12.52
C LEU A 345 12.46 2.53 12.12
N ASP A 346 11.61 2.98 13.05
CA ASP A 346 10.48 3.86 12.73
C ASP A 346 10.01 4.71 13.95
N THR A 347 8.74 5.14 13.98
CA THR A 347 8.09 5.89 15.07
C THR A 347 7.75 5.04 16.30
N GLY A 348 8.02 3.73 16.29
CA GLY A 348 7.58 2.77 17.30
C GLY A 348 6.53 1.82 16.74
N VAL A 349 5.92 1.00 17.60
CA VAL A 349 4.76 0.14 17.25
C VAL A 349 3.80 0.13 18.44
N GLN A 350 2.48 0.29 18.22
CA GLN A 350 1.49 0.12 19.30
C GLN A 350 1.61 -1.30 19.88
N LEU A 351 2.16 -1.42 21.10
CA LEU A 351 2.60 -2.71 21.64
C LEU A 351 1.45 -3.63 22.08
N ASP A 352 0.25 -3.09 22.27
CA ASP A 352 -0.98 -3.81 22.67
C ASP A 352 -2.04 -3.86 21.54
N HIS A 353 -1.68 -3.52 20.30
CA HIS A 353 -2.61 -3.60 19.16
C HIS A 353 -3.07 -5.05 18.95
N PRO A 354 -4.38 -5.34 18.88
CA PRO A 354 -4.89 -6.72 18.87
C PRO A 354 -4.36 -7.55 17.69
N ASP A 355 -4.28 -6.96 16.49
CA ASP A 355 -3.71 -7.63 15.31
C ASP A 355 -2.19 -7.86 15.37
N LEU A 356 -1.50 -7.32 16.38
CA LEU A 356 -0.07 -7.53 16.64
C LEU A 356 0.18 -8.35 17.93
N GLU A 357 -0.87 -8.84 18.61
CA GLU A 357 -0.73 -9.67 19.81
C GLU A 357 0.10 -10.93 19.50
N GLY A 358 1.16 -11.15 20.27
CA GLY A 358 2.10 -12.25 20.05
C GLY A 358 2.97 -12.13 18.78
N LYS A 359 2.93 -11.02 18.04
CA LYS A 359 3.79 -10.77 16.87
C LYS A 359 5.09 -10.06 17.20
N LEU A 360 5.15 -9.39 18.34
CA LEU A 360 6.31 -8.59 18.73
C LEU A 360 7.37 -9.43 19.44
N ALA A 361 8.63 -9.04 19.26
CA ALA A 361 9.78 -9.41 20.07
C ALA A 361 10.21 -8.21 20.93
N GLU A 362 11.23 -8.40 21.76
CA GLU A 362 11.91 -7.29 22.45
C GLU A 362 12.35 -6.21 21.45
N GLY A 363 12.08 -4.95 21.80
CA GLY A 363 12.37 -3.77 20.99
C GLY A 363 13.02 -2.66 21.81
N TYR A 364 13.40 -1.56 21.16
CA TYR A 364 14.24 -0.53 21.76
C TYR A 364 13.81 0.89 21.39
N ASN A 365 13.70 1.76 22.39
CA ASN A 365 13.45 3.18 22.20
C ASN A 365 14.78 3.95 22.23
N VAL A 366 15.23 4.40 21.05
CA VAL A 366 16.46 5.19 20.89
C VAL A 366 16.22 6.65 21.26
N VAL A 367 15.01 7.15 21.01
CA VAL A 367 14.61 8.56 21.24
C VAL A 367 14.52 8.86 22.74
N THR A 368 13.88 7.98 23.50
CA THR A 368 13.64 8.17 24.94
C THR A 368 14.13 6.95 25.72
N SER A 369 15.38 7.03 26.20
CA SER A 369 16.03 5.93 26.92
C SER A 369 15.23 5.46 28.14
N GLY A 370 15.02 4.15 28.26
CA GLY A 370 14.28 3.52 29.37
C GLY A 370 12.76 3.49 29.18
N GLN A 371 12.21 4.08 28.12
CA GLN A 371 10.81 3.91 27.73
C GLN A 371 10.63 2.74 26.75
N GLN A 372 9.39 2.26 26.65
CA GLN A 372 9.00 1.29 25.62
C GLN A 372 9.03 1.93 24.21
N PRO A 373 9.24 1.16 23.13
CA PRO A 373 9.22 1.64 21.75
C PRO A 373 7.78 1.77 21.19
N ASP A 374 6.88 2.33 21.99
CA ASP A 374 5.46 2.51 21.65
C ASP A 374 5.26 3.64 20.62
N ASP A 375 4.18 3.58 19.82
CA ASP A 375 3.99 4.47 18.67
C ASP A 375 3.09 5.69 18.98
N ASP A 376 3.70 6.87 18.94
CA ASP A 376 3.06 8.17 19.15
C ASP A 376 2.68 8.90 17.85
N VAL A 377 2.88 8.27 16.67
CA VAL A 377 2.59 8.86 15.34
C VAL A 377 1.67 7.98 14.49
N GLY A 378 1.90 6.66 14.49
CA GLY A 378 1.14 5.65 13.75
C GLY A 378 1.79 5.11 12.48
N HIS A 379 2.97 5.61 12.10
CA HIS A 379 3.67 5.16 10.90
C HIS A 379 4.31 3.78 11.10
N GLY A 380 5.09 3.60 12.17
CA GLY A 380 5.73 2.31 12.47
C GLY A 380 4.75 1.20 12.81
N THR A 381 3.61 1.50 13.43
CA THR A 381 2.49 0.54 13.61
C THR A 381 1.93 0.07 12.28
N HIS A 382 1.76 0.96 11.31
CA HIS A 382 1.25 0.62 9.97
C HIS A 382 2.25 -0.25 9.18
N VAL A 383 3.53 0.14 9.22
CA VAL A 383 4.66 -0.61 8.66
C VAL A 383 4.78 -2.02 9.28
N ALA A 384 4.63 -2.16 10.60
CA ALA A 384 4.65 -3.45 11.29
C ALA A 384 3.49 -4.36 10.90
N GLY A 385 2.28 -3.81 10.72
CA GLY A 385 1.11 -4.58 10.28
C GLY A 385 1.26 -5.18 8.88
N ILE A 386 1.84 -4.43 7.92
CA ILE A 386 2.11 -4.91 6.56
C ILE A 386 3.01 -6.16 6.60
N ILE A 387 3.98 -6.18 7.52
CA ILE A 387 4.91 -7.30 7.68
C ILE A 387 4.25 -8.49 8.40
N ALA A 388 3.55 -8.28 9.51
CA ALA A 388 3.22 -9.36 10.45
C ALA A 388 1.88 -9.29 11.20
N ALA A 389 0.89 -8.49 10.75
CA ALA A 389 -0.46 -8.54 11.32
C ALA A 389 -1.07 -9.96 11.27
N ALA A 390 -1.98 -10.27 12.19
CA ALA A 390 -2.27 -11.64 12.61
C ALA A 390 -3.20 -12.43 11.67
N VAL A 391 -2.63 -12.89 10.56
CA VAL A 391 -3.29 -13.69 9.52
C VAL A 391 -4.13 -14.85 10.09
N ASN A 392 -5.37 -14.94 9.61
CA ASN A 392 -6.42 -15.89 9.98
C ASN A 392 -6.94 -15.80 11.43
N ASN A 393 -6.72 -14.70 12.14
CA ASN A 393 -7.42 -14.42 13.40
C ASN A 393 -8.89 -13.99 13.17
N GLY A 394 -9.24 -13.58 11.95
CA GLY A 394 -10.57 -13.11 11.59
C GLY A 394 -10.88 -11.73 12.14
N GLU A 395 -9.87 -10.97 12.56
CA GLU A 395 -9.87 -9.55 12.99
C GLU A 395 -9.60 -8.66 11.76
N GLY A 396 -8.66 -7.71 11.79
CA GLY A 396 -8.54 -6.67 10.77
C GLY A 396 -7.90 -7.12 9.47
N VAL A 397 -6.56 -7.16 9.45
CA VAL A 397 -5.73 -7.30 8.24
C VAL A 397 -4.74 -8.45 8.35
N ALA A 398 -4.49 -9.13 7.24
CA ALA A 398 -3.40 -10.08 7.13
C ALA A 398 -2.07 -9.34 6.92
N GLY A 399 -1.05 -9.65 7.73
CA GLY A 399 0.34 -9.33 7.41
C GLY A 399 0.90 -10.27 6.34
N LEU A 400 1.94 -9.85 5.61
CA LEU A 400 2.57 -10.69 4.59
C LEU A 400 3.24 -11.94 5.17
N THR A 401 3.64 -11.91 6.44
CA THR A 401 4.16 -13.06 7.20
C THR A 401 3.18 -13.49 8.30
N TRP A 402 3.09 -14.80 8.58
CA TRP A 402 2.24 -15.31 9.66
C TRP A 402 3.02 -15.45 10.98
N TYR A 403 4.30 -15.82 10.91
CA TYR A 403 5.08 -16.27 12.08
C TYR A 403 6.34 -15.44 12.38
N ASN A 404 6.82 -14.59 11.46
CA ASN A 404 7.97 -13.73 11.74
C ASN A 404 7.64 -12.73 12.86
N LYS A 405 8.66 -12.39 13.67
CA LYS A 405 8.51 -11.45 14.78
C LYS A 405 8.97 -10.05 14.40
N ILE A 406 8.19 -9.04 14.74
CA ILE A 406 8.61 -7.64 14.64
C ILE A 406 9.46 -7.28 15.85
N MET A 407 10.60 -6.64 15.61
CA MET A 407 11.42 -5.97 16.64
C MET A 407 11.19 -4.45 16.48
N PRO A 408 10.35 -3.81 17.32
CA PRO A 408 10.12 -2.37 17.24
C PRO A 408 11.37 -1.59 17.65
N VAL A 409 11.86 -0.69 16.80
CA VAL A 409 13.00 0.19 17.13
C VAL A 409 12.59 1.63 16.88
N LYS A 410 12.22 2.36 17.94
CA LYS A 410 11.80 3.75 17.84
C LYS A 410 13.03 4.65 17.64
N VAL A 411 13.26 5.07 16.40
CA VAL A 411 14.34 5.98 15.98
C VAL A 411 13.82 7.37 15.59
N LEU A 412 12.49 7.49 15.39
CA LEU A 412 11.77 8.71 15.07
C LEU A 412 10.95 9.20 16.28
N ASP A 413 10.94 10.51 16.51
CA ASP A 413 10.19 11.19 17.56
C ASP A 413 8.70 11.38 17.22
N SER A 414 7.95 12.02 18.12
CA SER A 414 6.49 12.25 18.00
C SER A 414 6.08 13.22 16.88
N SER A 415 7.03 13.87 16.20
CA SER A 415 6.74 14.58 14.94
C SER A 415 6.79 13.64 13.73
N GLY A 416 7.48 12.51 13.86
CA GLY A 416 7.90 11.61 12.78
C GLY A 416 9.31 11.92 12.24
N ALA A 417 10.10 12.72 12.95
CA ALA A 417 11.46 13.09 12.55
C ALA A 417 12.50 12.28 13.34
N GLY A 418 13.68 12.04 12.76
CA GLY A 418 14.76 11.34 13.43
C GLY A 418 16.11 11.90 13.01
N SER A 419 17.12 11.67 13.85
CA SER A 419 18.48 12.06 13.57
C SER A 419 19.25 10.92 12.89
N THR A 420 20.24 11.26 12.07
CA THR A 420 21.22 10.30 11.52
C THR A 420 21.82 9.42 12.63
N TYR A 421 21.99 9.99 13.83
CA TYR A 421 22.47 9.31 15.03
C TYR A 421 21.48 8.27 15.58
N SER A 422 20.20 8.61 15.73
CA SER A 422 19.19 7.68 16.27
C SER A 422 18.92 6.51 15.32
N VAL A 423 18.94 6.74 14.00
CA VAL A 423 18.86 5.68 13.00
C VAL A 423 20.09 4.76 13.05
N ALA A 424 21.30 5.32 13.10
CA ALA A 424 22.55 4.55 13.19
C ALA A 424 22.65 3.71 14.48
N GLN A 425 22.26 4.27 15.64
CA GLN A 425 22.20 3.54 16.90
C GLN A 425 21.13 2.43 16.87
N GLY A 426 19.98 2.67 16.23
CA GLY A 426 18.94 1.67 16.00
C GLY A 426 19.41 0.50 15.11
N LEU A 427 20.15 0.79 14.03
CA LEU A 427 20.75 -0.21 13.13
C LEU A 427 21.69 -1.15 13.88
N ILE A 428 22.64 -0.58 14.62
CA ILE A 428 23.63 -1.31 15.41
C ILE A 428 22.94 -2.16 16.49
N TRP A 429 21.96 -1.59 17.20
CA TRP A 429 21.23 -2.32 18.24
C TRP A 429 20.43 -3.50 17.64
N ALA A 430 19.70 -3.29 16.55
CA ALA A 430 18.90 -4.34 15.91
C ALA A 430 19.78 -5.52 15.42
N ALA A 431 20.92 -5.22 14.80
CA ALA A 431 21.89 -6.22 14.37
C ALA A 431 22.52 -6.97 15.56
N ASP A 432 22.83 -6.27 16.67
CA ASP A 432 23.36 -6.88 17.89
C ASP A 432 22.32 -7.79 18.60
N HIS A 433 21.02 -7.52 18.48
CA HIS A 433 19.92 -8.26 19.13
C HIS A 433 19.26 -9.31 18.22
N GLY A 434 19.89 -9.62 17.10
CA GLY A 434 19.52 -10.73 16.22
C GLY A 434 18.38 -10.45 15.24
N ALA A 435 18.21 -9.20 14.80
CA ALA A 435 17.44 -8.93 13.58
C ALA A 435 18.07 -9.67 12.39
N LYS A 436 17.25 -10.26 11.52
CA LYS A 436 17.68 -10.91 10.27
C LYS A 436 17.25 -10.18 9.01
N VAL A 437 16.31 -9.26 9.16
CA VAL A 437 15.94 -8.20 8.22
C VAL A 437 15.76 -6.89 9.01
N ILE A 438 16.15 -5.76 8.44
CA ILE A 438 15.87 -4.41 8.94
C ILE A 438 15.10 -3.63 7.87
N ASN A 439 13.90 -3.16 8.22
CA ASN A 439 13.12 -2.23 7.41
C ASN A 439 13.33 -0.79 7.88
N MET A 440 13.64 0.11 6.94
CA MET A 440 13.79 1.54 7.13
C MET A 440 12.83 2.29 6.20
N SER A 441 11.57 2.46 6.65
CA SER A 441 10.56 3.26 5.94
C SER A 441 10.77 4.77 6.13
N LEU A 442 12.04 5.21 6.03
CA LEU A 442 12.53 6.56 6.30
C LEU A 442 13.62 6.92 5.29
N GLY A 443 13.86 8.21 5.08
CA GLY A 443 14.96 8.66 4.25
C GLY A 443 15.12 10.18 4.14
N ASN A 444 16.32 10.60 3.77
CA ASN A 444 16.72 11.99 3.53
C ASN A 444 17.46 12.13 2.18
N TYR A 445 17.91 13.35 1.87
CA TYR A 445 18.71 13.65 0.66
C TYR A 445 20.17 14.00 0.96
N ALA A 446 20.68 13.63 2.13
CA ALA A 446 22.01 13.96 2.60
C ALA A 446 22.77 12.67 2.98
N GLN A 447 23.69 12.25 2.09
CA GLN A 447 24.67 11.21 2.41
C GLN A 447 25.41 11.56 3.70
N ALA A 448 25.61 10.58 4.57
CA ALA A 448 26.29 10.74 5.84
C ALA A 448 27.08 9.48 6.17
N GLU A 449 28.41 9.57 6.11
CA GLU A 449 29.33 8.44 6.31
C GLU A 449 29.05 7.68 7.62
N PHE A 450 28.70 8.38 8.71
CA PHE A 450 28.33 7.74 9.99
C PHE A 450 27.10 6.82 9.90
N LEU A 451 26.14 7.13 9.02
CA LEU A 451 25.01 6.22 8.73
C LEU A 451 25.45 5.09 7.81
N HIS A 452 26.29 5.38 6.82
CA HIS A 452 26.83 4.34 5.92
C HIS A 452 27.67 3.31 6.69
N ASP A 453 28.41 3.74 7.70
CA ASP A 453 29.19 2.91 8.63
C ASP A 453 28.29 1.99 9.47
N ALA A 454 27.15 2.48 9.97
CA ALA A 454 26.17 1.66 10.68
C ALA A 454 25.42 0.69 9.74
N ILE A 455 25.18 1.10 8.49
CA ILE A 455 24.62 0.26 7.42
C ILE A 455 25.58 -0.90 7.09
N LYS A 456 26.87 -0.62 6.84
CA LYS A 456 27.91 -1.64 6.62
C LYS A 456 28.00 -2.60 7.80
N TYR A 457 28.03 -2.10 9.04
CA TYR A 457 28.05 -2.95 10.24
C TYR A 457 26.89 -3.95 10.32
N ALA A 458 25.68 -3.55 9.92
CA ALA A 458 24.53 -4.46 9.89
C ALA A 458 24.60 -5.42 8.68
N TYR A 459 25.07 -4.96 7.52
CA TYR A 459 25.26 -5.78 6.32
C TYR A 459 26.35 -6.86 6.51
N ASP A 460 27.50 -6.50 7.08
CA ASP A 460 28.62 -7.41 7.41
C ASP A 460 28.22 -8.44 8.49
N LYS A 461 27.14 -8.18 9.23
CA LYS A 461 26.49 -9.11 10.17
C LYS A 461 25.44 -10.02 9.52
N ASP A 462 25.39 -10.08 8.19
CA ASP A 462 24.43 -10.88 7.45
C ASP A 462 22.98 -10.48 7.83
N VAL A 463 22.70 -9.17 7.84
CA VAL A 463 21.35 -8.63 7.94
C VAL A 463 20.91 -8.11 6.56
N VAL A 464 19.68 -8.42 6.17
CA VAL A 464 19.06 -7.88 4.96
C VAL A 464 18.54 -6.47 5.28
N LEU A 465 18.97 -5.45 4.55
CA LEU A 465 18.62 -4.05 4.78
C LEU A 465 17.68 -3.58 3.66
N VAL A 466 16.52 -3.04 4.02
CA VAL A 466 15.49 -2.62 3.05
C VAL A 466 15.04 -1.21 3.39
N ALA A 467 14.95 -0.33 2.39
CA ALA A 467 14.53 1.06 2.60
C ALA A 467 13.67 1.65 1.48
N ALA A 468 12.80 2.58 1.87
CA ALA A 468 11.96 3.35 0.99
C ALA A 468 12.77 4.37 0.14
N SER A 469 12.50 4.48 -1.16
CA SER A 469 13.23 5.44 -2.03
C SER A 469 12.84 6.92 -1.82
N GLY A 470 11.67 7.18 -1.23
CA GLY A 470 11.15 8.52 -0.96
C GLY A 470 9.99 8.93 -1.87
N ASN A 471 9.36 10.06 -1.55
CA ASN A 471 8.00 10.41 -2.01
C ASN A 471 7.94 11.76 -2.76
N ASP A 472 9.02 12.15 -3.41
CA ASP A 472 9.22 13.44 -4.08
C ASP A 472 9.12 13.35 -5.60
N ASN A 473 8.84 12.15 -6.14
CA ASN A 473 8.83 11.87 -7.57
C ASN A 473 10.11 12.37 -8.28
N SER A 474 11.25 12.17 -7.61
CA SER A 474 12.56 12.68 -8.00
C SER A 474 13.52 11.55 -8.39
N GLU A 475 14.45 11.87 -9.29
CA GLU A 475 15.63 11.04 -9.62
C GLU A 475 16.79 11.21 -8.61
N GLN A 476 16.69 12.16 -7.68
CA GLN A 476 17.70 12.38 -6.65
C GLN A 476 17.81 11.15 -5.72
N PRO A 477 19.02 10.59 -5.50
CA PRO A 477 19.20 9.47 -4.59
C PRO A 477 18.83 9.81 -3.14
N GLY A 478 17.88 9.06 -2.57
CA GLY A 478 17.51 9.13 -1.16
C GLY A 478 18.31 8.15 -0.30
N TYR A 479 18.79 8.59 0.86
CA TYR A 479 19.55 7.77 1.81
C TYR A 479 18.69 7.42 3.04
N PRO A 480 18.75 6.17 3.58
CA PRO A 480 19.76 5.14 3.31
C PRO A 480 19.53 4.27 2.06
N ALA A 481 18.40 4.37 1.36
CA ALA A 481 18.07 3.49 0.24
C ALA A 481 19.12 3.43 -0.88
N ALA A 482 19.79 4.56 -1.21
CA ALA A 482 20.81 4.60 -2.25
C ALA A 482 22.18 4.01 -1.86
N TYR A 483 22.39 3.55 -0.62
CA TYR A 483 23.64 2.88 -0.24
C TYR A 483 23.78 1.50 -0.90
N PRO A 484 24.98 1.09 -1.36
CA PRO A 484 25.22 -0.20 -2.03
C PRO A 484 24.69 -1.45 -1.30
N GLU A 485 24.68 -1.40 0.02
CA GLU A 485 24.38 -2.48 0.94
C GLU A 485 22.89 -2.59 1.28
N VAL A 486 22.05 -1.66 0.79
CA VAL A 486 20.62 -1.52 1.09
C VAL A 486 19.80 -1.79 -0.16
N PHE A 487 18.71 -2.54 -0.01
CA PHE A 487 17.76 -2.80 -1.08
C PHE A 487 16.76 -1.64 -1.19
N ALA A 488 16.81 -0.90 -2.30
CA ALA A 488 16.00 0.30 -2.50
C ALA A 488 14.62 -0.02 -3.10
N VAL A 489 13.55 0.43 -2.44
CA VAL A 489 12.17 0.07 -2.79
C VAL A 489 11.38 1.26 -3.34
N GLY A 490 10.95 1.15 -4.59
CA GLY A 490 9.95 2.01 -5.23
C GLY A 490 8.50 1.57 -4.99
N SER A 491 7.53 2.44 -5.27
CA SER A 491 6.11 2.20 -5.00
C SER A 491 5.30 1.97 -6.27
N THR A 492 4.44 0.94 -6.26
CA THR A 492 3.39 0.71 -7.28
C THR A 492 1.98 0.95 -6.77
N ASP A 493 1.09 1.29 -7.70
CA ASP A 493 -0.36 1.37 -7.51
C ASP A 493 -1.08 0.06 -7.85
N SER A 494 -2.39 0.03 -7.58
CA SER A 494 -3.28 -1.12 -7.85
C SER A 494 -3.45 -1.47 -9.33
N ARG A 495 -2.83 -0.72 -10.24
CA ARG A 495 -2.78 -0.94 -11.70
C ARG A 495 -1.37 -1.32 -12.17
N GLY A 496 -0.44 -1.58 -11.26
CA GLY A 496 0.96 -1.89 -11.56
C GLY A 496 1.72 -0.71 -12.19
N GLN A 497 1.28 0.53 -11.99
CA GLN A 497 1.99 1.73 -12.41
C GLN A 497 2.86 2.24 -11.27
N LYS A 498 3.93 3.00 -11.56
CA LYS A 498 4.68 3.73 -10.51
C LYS A 498 3.72 4.71 -9.83
N SER A 499 3.61 4.67 -8.51
CA SER A 499 2.80 5.63 -7.76
C SER A 499 3.25 7.07 -8.02
N SER A 500 2.31 8.02 -7.96
CA SER A 500 2.53 9.42 -8.36
C SER A 500 3.78 10.02 -7.70
N PHE A 501 3.94 9.73 -6.41
CA PHE A 501 4.96 10.23 -5.51
C PHE A 501 6.29 9.48 -5.54
N SER A 502 6.37 8.25 -6.05
CA SER A 502 7.57 7.41 -5.87
C SER A 502 8.80 8.06 -6.50
N ASN A 503 9.87 8.21 -5.73
CA ASN A 503 11.20 8.46 -6.28
C ASN A 503 11.64 7.29 -7.18
N TYR A 504 12.54 7.59 -8.11
CA TYR A 504 13.03 6.70 -9.15
C TYR A 504 14.52 6.93 -9.40
N GLY A 505 15.15 6.14 -10.27
CA GLY A 505 16.55 6.30 -10.69
C GLY A 505 17.35 5.01 -10.65
N ASP A 506 18.60 5.06 -11.10
CA ASP A 506 19.46 3.88 -11.25
C ASP A 506 19.90 3.22 -9.92
N TYR A 507 19.40 3.69 -8.78
CA TYR A 507 19.59 3.08 -7.46
C TYR A 507 18.43 2.18 -7.01
N ILE A 508 17.27 2.18 -7.69
CA ILE A 508 16.11 1.32 -7.32
C ILE A 508 16.41 -0.16 -7.57
N ASP A 509 16.18 -1.03 -6.59
CA ASP A 509 16.30 -2.49 -6.75
C ASP A 509 15.00 -3.11 -7.25
N ALA A 510 13.87 -2.83 -6.60
CA ALA A 510 12.56 -3.31 -7.05
C ALA A 510 11.45 -2.36 -6.62
N ALA A 511 10.25 -2.58 -7.14
CA ALA A 511 9.04 -1.92 -6.67
C ALA A 511 8.12 -2.89 -5.89
N ALA A 512 7.27 -2.33 -5.03
CA ALA A 512 6.25 -3.07 -4.30
C ALA A 512 4.99 -2.21 -4.09
N PRO A 513 3.83 -2.82 -3.77
CA PRO A 513 2.59 -2.09 -3.47
C PRO A 513 2.79 -1.04 -2.39
N GLY A 514 2.56 0.23 -2.73
CA GLY A 514 2.69 1.35 -1.79
C GLY A 514 1.62 2.43 -1.95
N ASP A 515 0.62 2.22 -2.80
CA ASP A 515 -0.54 3.11 -2.96
C ASP A 515 -1.76 2.59 -2.17
N SER A 516 -2.32 3.43 -1.31
CA SER A 516 -3.48 3.15 -0.44
C SER A 516 -3.50 1.74 0.17
N ILE A 517 -2.46 1.46 0.95
CA ILE A 517 -2.24 0.16 1.60
C ILE A 517 -2.95 0.15 2.96
N ALA A 518 -3.91 -0.77 3.13
CA ALA A 518 -4.60 -0.98 4.41
C ALA A 518 -3.70 -1.74 5.41
N SER A 519 -3.53 -1.20 6.62
CA SER A 519 -2.79 -1.83 7.72
C SER A 519 -3.27 -1.34 9.11
N THR A 520 -2.68 -1.88 10.17
CA THR A 520 -2.89 -1.52 11.59
C THR A 520 -2.53 -0.06 11.88
N TYR A 521 -3.19 0.57 12.86
CA TYR A 521 -2.97 1.98 13.23
C TYR A 521 -3.29 2.22 14.73
N PRO A 522 -2.62 3.19 15.40
CA PRO A 522 -2.82 3.43 16.83
C PRO A 522 -4.27 3.64 17.30
N GLY A 523 -4.50 3.19 18.53
CA GLY A 523 -5.81 3.15 19.16
C GLY A 523 -6.62 1.92 18.78
N SER A 524 -5.98 0.84 18.32
CA SER A 524 -6.62 -0.40 17.86
C SER A 524 -7.60 -0.14 16.72
N GLN A 525 -7.06 0.35 15.60
CA GLN A 525 -7.77 0.78 14.40
C GLN A 525 -7.01 0.38 13.13
N TYR A 526 -7.59 0.64 11.96
CA TYR A 526 -6.97 0.36 10.66
C TYR A 526 -7.02 1.59 9.76
N ALA A 527 -5.95 1.82 9.00
CA ALA A 527 -5.78 2.96 8.11
C ALA A 527 -5.25 2.54 6.75
N ALA A 528 -5.64 3.27 5.71
CA ALA A 528 -4.99 3.25 4.41
C ALA A 528 -3.94 4.37 4.34
N LEU A 529 -2.72 4.02 3.94
CA LEU A 529 -1.63 4.98 3.70
C LEU A 529 -0.94 4.70 2.36
N SER A 530 -0.53 5.78 1.69
CA SER A 530 0.27 5.77 0.47
C SER A 530 1.71 6.26 0.72
N GLY A 531 2.72 5.56 0.21
CA GLY A 531 4.12 5.96 0.27
C GLY A 531 5.08 4.82 -0.08
N THR A 532 6.30 5.15 -0.49
CA THR A 532 7.40 4.16 -0.59
C THR A 532 7.69 3.51 0.77
N SER A 533 7.36 4.21 1.87
CA SER A 533 7.30 3.69 3.23
C SER A 533 6.36 2.49 3.43
N MET A 534 5.31 2.35 2.62
CA MET A 534 4.40 1.19 2.63
C MET A 534 4.85 0.11 1.63
N ALA A 535 5.59 0.48 0.58
CA ALA A 535 6.23 -0.47 -0.32
C ALA A 535 7.37 -1.26 0.36
N SER A 536 8.27 -0.55 1.06
CA SER A 536 9.42 -1.13 1.79
C SER A 536 9.09 -2.36 2.67
N PRO A 537 8.07 -2.34 3.57
CA PRO A 537 7.75 -3.48 4.42
C PRO A 537 7.32 -4.74 3.65
N HIS A 538 6.75 -4.64 2.45
CA HIS A 538 6.46 -5.83 1.64
C HIS A 538 7.74 -6.57 1.22
N VAL A 539 8.79 -5.82 0.88
CA VAL A 539 10.10 -6.36 0.50
C VAL A 539 10.84 -6.91 1.72
N ALA A 540 10.77 -6.21 2.86
CA ALA A 540 11.32 -6.70 4.13
C ALA A 540 10.63 -8.00 4.59
N ALA A 541 9.32 -8.10 4.41
CA ALA A 541 8.55 -9.30 4.68
C ALA A 541 8.90 -10.44 3.71
N LEU A 542 9.10 -10.16 2.42
CA LEU A 542 9.58 -11.15 1.46
C LEU A 542 10.95 -11.72 1.87
N ALA A 543 11.92 -10.85 2.19
CA ALA A 543 13.21 -11.27 2.71
C ALA A 543 13.07 -12.16 3.95
N ALA A 544 12.14 -11.84 4.85
CA ALA A 544 11.85 -12.65 6.03
C ALA A 544 11.27 -14.03 5.67
N LEU A 545 10.33 -14.12 4.71
CA LEU A 545 9.81 -15.39 4.22
C LEU A 545 10.90 -16.26 3.55
N ILE A 546 11.78 -15.64 2.75
CA ILE A 546 12.93 -16.30 2.10
C ILE A 546 13.85 -16.90 3.16
N ARG A 547 14.29 -16.11 4.15
CA ARG A 547 15.16 -16.58 5.23
C ARG A 547 14.48 -17.57 6.17
N SER A 548 13.16 -17.54 6.27
CA SER A 548 12.39 -18.55 7.03
C SER A 548 12.30 -19.88 6.30
N LEU A 549 12.28 -19.86 4.95
CA LEU A 549 12.29 -21.07 4.11
C LEU A 549 13.69 -21.68 4.00
N ASN A 550 14.72 -20.84 3.90
CA ASN A 550 16.12 -21.26 3.82
C ASN A 550 17.02 -20.34 4.68
N PRO A 551 17.21 -20.66 5.97
CA PRO A 551 17.98 -19.83 6.89
C PRO A 551 19.49 -19.74 6.61
N GLN A 552 20.01 -20.54 5.67
CA GLN A 552 21.42 -20.55 5.30
C GLN A 552 21.78 -19.52 4.21
N LEU A 553 20.77 -18.91 3.56
CA LEU A 553 21.00 -17.85 2.58
C LEU A 553 21.58 -16.60 3.25
N THR A 554 22.66 -16.10 2.66
CA THR A 554 23.26 -14.81 2.98
C THR A 554 22.37 -13.66 2.51
N ASN A 555 22.52 -12.47 3.11
CA ASN A 555 21.81 -11.27 2.66
C ASN A 555 22.00 -10.95 1.16
N VAL A 556 23.18 -11.22 0.58
CA VAL A 556 23.44 -11.09 -0.87
C VAL A 556 22.56 -12.04 -1.68
N GLU A 557 22.53 -13.33 -1.34
CA GLU A 557 21.69 -14.32 -2.04
C GLU A 557 20.20 -13.99 -1.91
N VAL A 558 19.77 -13.46 -0.76
CA VAL A 558 18.39 -12.98 -0.57
C VAL A 558 18.09 -11.79 -1.48
N TYR A 559 18.99 -10.81 -1.60
CA TYR A 559 18.82 -9.69 -2.54
C TYR A 559 18.75 -10.18 -3.99
N ASP A 560 19.63 -11.09 -4.40
CA ASP A 560 19.70 -11.56 -5.79
C ASP A 560 18.52 -12.47 -6.16
N ILE A 561 17.97 -13.23 -5.21
CA ILE A 561 16.68 -13.90 -5.36
C ILE A 561 15.57 -12.86 -5.59
N MET A 562 15.45 -11.82 -4.75
CA MET A 562 14.40 -10.80 -4.88
C MET A 562 14.50 -10.02 -6.21
N ARG A 563 15.71 -9.69 -6.66
CA ARG A 563 15.96 -9.08 -7.99
C ARG A 563 15.58 -10.00 -9.14
N SER A 564 16.12 -11.23 -9.16
CA SER A 564 15.99 -12.14 -10.30
C SER A 564 14.60 -12.77 -10.48
N THR A 565 13.75 -12.70 -9.45
CA THR A 565 12.38 -13.25 -9.47
C THR A 565 11.29 -12.19 -9.58
N ALA A 566 11.62 -10.90 -9.56
CA ALA A 566 10.68 -9.81 -9.76
C ALA A 566 9.95 -9.92 -11.11
N ARG A 567 8.68 -9.50 -11.12
CA ARG A 567 7.86 -9.36 -12.32
C ARG A 567 8.23 -8.04 -13.00
N ASP A 568 9.04 -8.13 -14.06
CA ASP A 568 9.40 -7.06 -15.00
C ASP A 568 8.16 -6.18 -15.33
N LEU A 569 8.32 -4.86 -15.19
CA LEU A 569 7.29 -3.84 -15.42
C LEU A 569 7.88 -2.67 -16.21
N GLY A 570 7.07 -2.04 -17.06
CA GLY A 570 7.50 -0.87 -17.83
C GLY A 570 8.40 -1.22 -19.01
N ALA A 571 9.72 -1.01 -18.86
CA ALA A 571 10.69 -1.18 -19.94
C ALA A 571 11.56 -2.42 -19.69
N LYS A 572 11.38 -3.45 -20.53
CA LYS A 572 11.97 -4.79 -20.38
C LYS A 572 13.39 -4.80 -19.82
N GLY A 573 13.59 -5.54 -18.72
CA GLY A 573 14.84 -5.64 -17.99
C GLY A 573 14.88 -4.67 -16.81
N ARG A 574 16.09 -4.26 -16.39
CA ARG A 574 16.21 -3.28 -15.30
C ARG A 574 15.94 -1.87 -15.81
N ASP A 575 15.06 -1.14 -15.14
CA ASP A 575 14.67 0.23 -15.46
C ASP A 575 14.71 1.14 -14.21
N PRO A 576 14.78 2.48 -14.36
CA PRO A 576 14.86 3.38 -13.22
C PRO A 576 13.54 3.54 -12.43
N TYR A 577 12.38 3.18 -12.98
CA TYR A 577 11.08 3.39 -12.32
C TYR A 577 10.65 2.19 -11.44
N PHE A 578 10.93 0.96 -11.86
CA PHE A 578 10.57 -0.27 -11.16
C PHE A 578 11.78 -1.10 -10.70
N GLY A 579 13.02 -0.70 -11.04
CA GLY A 579 14.21 -1.49 -10.74
C GLY A 579 14.23 -2.75 -11.60
N TYR A 580 14.30 -3.93 -10.98
CA TYR A 580 14.12 -5.22 -11.66
C TYR A 580 12.64 -5.61 -11.87
N GLY A 581 11.68 -4.79 -11.41
CA GLY A 581 10.24 -5.03 -11.53
C GLY A 581 9.51 -5.01 -10.18
N GLN A 582 8.23 -5.40 -10.17
CA GLN A 582 7.49 -5.58 -8.93
C GLN A 582 7.81 -6.94 -8.28
N ILE A 583 8.01 -6.99 -6.96
CA ILE A 583 8.32 -8.25 -6.27
C ILE A 583 7.23 -9.33 -6.46
N ASP A 584 7.64 -10.60 -6.35
CA ASP A 584 6.79 -11.78 -6.54
C ASP A 584 7.13 -12.83 -5.47
N ILE A 585 6.20 -13.06 -4.54
CA ILE A 585 6.44 -13.91 -3.36
C ILE A 585 6.57 -15.38 -3.75
N ASP A 586 5.77 -15.86 -4.72
CA ASP A 586 5.80 -17.26 -5.14
C ASP A 586 7.10 -17.60 -5.89
N LYS A 587 7.49 -16.79 -6.88
CA LYS A 587 8.73 -17.02 -7.64
C LYS A 587 9.96 -16.96 -6.73
N ALA A 588 10.03 -15.97 -5.83
CA ALA A 588 11.13 -15.80 -4.90
C ALA A 588 11.28 -17.00 -3.95
N LEU A 589 10.18 -17.49 -3.37
CA LEU A 589 10.22 -18.66 -2.49
C LEU A 589 10.52 -19.96 -3.27
N ARG A 590 10.03 -20.10 -4.51
CA ARG A 590 10.44 -21.21 -5.38
C ARG A 590 11.92 -21.18 -5.77
N ALA A 591 12.55 -20.00 -5.83
CA ALA A 591 14.00 -19.90 -6.03
C ALA A 591 14.76 -20.28 -4.74
N ALA A 592 14.40 -19.67 -3.60
CA ALA A 592 15.02 -19.93 -2.29
C ALA A 592 14.98 -21.40 -1.86
N GLY A 593 13.88 -22.11 -2.17
CA GLY A 593 13.71 -23.53 -1.89
C GLY A 593 14.35 -24.49 -2.91
N LYS A 594 14.93 -24.00 -4.02
CA LYS A 594 15.52 -24.86 -5.06
C LYS A 594 17.02 -25.16 -4.91
N GLY A 595 17.73 -24.49 -3.99
CA GLY A 595 19.02 -24.98 -3.53
C GLY A 595 19.92 -23.96 -2.83
N GLY A 596 20.55 -24.40 -1.74
CA GLY A 596 21.85 -23.87 -1.30
C GLY A 596 22.96 -24.36 -2.22
N SER A 597 22.90 -23.99 -3.49
CA SER A 597 23.84 -24.38 -4.54
C SER A 597 23.95 -23.23 -5.53
N ALA A 598 24.82 -22.27 -5.22
CA ALA A 598 24.94 -21.01 -5.95
C ALA A 598 25.10 -21.22 -7.47
N ALA A 599 24.13 -20.72 -8.24
CA ALA A 599 24.33 -20.47 -9.65
C ALA A 599 25.18 -19.21 -9.78
N THR A 600 26.46 -19.37 -10.10
CA THR A 600 27.39 -18.24 -10.28
C THR A 600 26.96 -17.37 -11.45
N VAL A 601 26.28 -16.26 -11.15
CA VAL A 601 26.04 -15.18 -12.11
C VAL A 601 27.41 -14.56 -12.48
N PRO A 602 27.66 -14.20 -13.76
CA PRO A 602 28.88 -13.49 -14.13
C PRO A 602 29.08 -12.19 -13.34
N ALA A 603 30.33 -11.79 -13.14
CA ALA A 603 30.70 -10.65 -12.31
C ALA A 603 29.95 -9.36 -12.69
N SER A 604 29.61 -8.56 -11.68
CA SER A 604 28.91 -7.28 -11.81
C SER A 604 29.62 -6.32 -12.77
N ASP A 605 28.88 -5.78 -13.74
CA ASP A 605 29.36 -4.65 -14.53
C ASP A 605 29.53 -3.42 -13.60
N GLY A 606 30.62 -2.68 -13.80
CA GLY A 606 31.21 -1.89 -12.71
C GLY A 606 30.44 -0.63 -12.32
N ARG A 607 30.10 -0.49 -11.02
CA ARG A 607 29.81 0.83 -10.42
C ARG A 607 31.10 1.68 -10.45
N GLN A 608 31.26 2.52 -11.46
CA GLN A 608 32.26 3.59 -11.41
C GLN A 608 31.78 4.69 -10.44
N PRO A 609 32.58 5.10 -9.44
CA PRO A 609 32.23 6.24 -8.60
C PRO A 609 32.36 7.54 -9.40
N ALA A 610 31.36 8.42 -9.28
CA ALA A 610 31.31 9.67 -10.02
C ALA A 610 32.31 10.72 -9.47
N GLY A 611 33.52 10.75 -10.03
CA GLY A 611 34.36 11.94 -10.16
C GLY A 611 34.78 12.68 -8.88
N LEU A 612 35.79 12.16 -8.17
CA LEU A 612 36.63 13.00 -7.31
C LEU A 612 37.80 13.58 -8.12
N VAL A 613 38.02 14.89 -8.02
CA VAL A 613 39.18 15.57 -8.63
C VAL A 613 40.40 15.38 -7.72
N PRO A 614 41.54 14.86 -8.21
CA PRO A 614 42.70 14.59 -7.37
C PRO A 614 43.49 15.87 -7.05
N ALA A 615 44.03 15.94 -5.83
CA ALA A 615 45.12 16.83 -5.46
C ALA A 615 46.43 16.02 -5.35
N GLU A 616 47.55 16.58 -5.80
CA GLU A 616 48.83 15.86 -5.87
C GLU A 616 49.58 15.83 -4.52
N SER A 617 50.17 14.68 -4.16
CA SER A 617 51.53 14.60 -3.58
C SER A 617 52.00 13.15 -3.46
N GLY A 618 53.27 12.90 -3.79
CA GLY A 618 53.77 11.55 -4.11
C GLY A 618 54.23 10.67 -2.93
N ALA A 619 54.02 9.36 -3.13
CA ALA A 619 54.96 8.25 -2.95
C ALA A 619 55.47 7.84 -1.54
N PRO A 620 55.99 6.60 -1.37
CA PRO A 620 55.75 5.34 -2.09
C PRO A 620 55.26 4.20 -1.15
N ALA A 621 54.99 3.00 -1.70
CA ALA A 621 54.38 1.87 -0.99
C ALA A 621 55.38 0.88 -0.33
N THR A 622 54.88 0.08 0.62
CA THR A 622 55.45 -1.20 1.10
C THR A 622 54.32 -2.24 1.27
N GLU A 623 54.68 -3.51 1.50
CA GLU A 623 53.83 -4.67 1.16
C GLU A 623 52.98 -5.27 2.30
N SER A 624 51.87 -5.92 1.89
CA SER A 624 51.32 -7.18 2.42
C SER A 624 51.38 -7.51 3.92
N ALA A 625 50.20 -7.50 4.56
CA ALA A 625 49.86 -8.44 5.63
C ALA A 625 48.37 -8.76 5.59
N ALA A 626 47.99 -10.01 5.87
CA ALA A 626 46.59 -10.47 5.85
C ALA A 626 46.00 -10.56 7.26
N SER A 627 44.67 -10.43 7.33
CA SER A 627 43.77 -10.73 8.47
C SER A 627 44.12 -10.17 9.85
N HIS A 628 43.31 -9.24 10.37
CA HIS A 628 42.68 -9.22 11.72
C HIS A 628 41.91 -7.89 11.95
N ALA A 629 40.92 -7.93 12.85
CA ALA A 629 40.21 -6.80 13.51
C ALA A 629 38.96 -6.17 12.84
N PRO A 630 37.75 -6.73 13.10
CA PRO A 630 36.50 -5.97 13.15
C PRO A 630 36.42 -5.05 14.38
N ASP A 631 36.97 -5.49 15.52
CA ASP A 631 36.70 -4.90 16.85
C ASP A 631 37.05 -3.41 16.95
N SER A 632 38.15 -2.96 16.33
CA SER A 632 38.60 -1.57 16.44
C SER A 632 37.59 -0.55 15.90
N PHE A 633 36.72 -0.95 14.97
CA PHE A 633 35.67 -0.10 14.41
C PHE A 633 34.45 -0.03 15.33
N VAL A 634 34.01 -1.17 15.85
CA VAL A 634 32.92 -1.27 16.83
C VAL A 634 33.26 -0.50 18.10
N GLU A 635 34.52 -0.58 18.55
CA GLU A 635 35.02 0.16 19.70
C GLU A 635 35.10 1.68 19.42
N ARG A 636 35.52 2.10 18.21
CA ARG A 636 35.46 3.51 17.79
C ARG A 636 34.03 4.05 17.83
N ILE A 637 33.06 3.34 17.23
CA ILE A 637 31.66 3.78 17.23
C ILE A 637 31.09 3.79 18.66
N ARG A 638 31.25 2.71 19.44
CA ARG A 638 30.76 2.67 20.84
C ARG A 638 31.33 3.82 21.68
N LYS A 639 32.62 4.15 21.51
CA LYS A 639 33.27 5.27 22.18
C LYS A 639 32.74 6.64 21.72
N GLN A 640 32.43 6.80 20.43
CA GLN A 640 31.77 8.00 19.90
C GLN A 640 30.32 8.14 20.41
N LEU A 641 29.54 7.05 20.46
CA LEU A 641 28.19 7.02 21.04
C LEU A 641 28.22 7.38 22.53
N GLU A 642 29.14 6.80 23.31
CA GLU A 642 29.34 7.15 24.72
C GLU A 642 29.74 8.62 24.89
N GLU A 643 30.64 9.15 24.08
CA GLU A 643 31.08 10.54 24.21
C GLU A 643 29.98 11.52 23.82
N LEU A 644 29.18 11.23 22.78
CA LEU A 644 28.04 12.06 22.40
C LEU A 644 26.95 12.03 23.47
N ARG A 645 26.64 10.84 24.01
CA ARG A 645 25.74 10.68 25.15
C ARG A 645 26.22 11.49 26.36
N ARG A 646 27.49 11.40 26.73
CA ARG A 646 28.11 12.20 27.81
C ARG A 646 28.20 13.70 27.50
N ARG A 647 27.89 14.17 26.29
CA ARG A 647 27.74 15.60 25.97
C ARG A 647 26.28 16.03 26.11
N LEU A 648 25.33 15.19 25.67
CA LEU A 648 23.88 15.42 25.82
C LEU A 648 23.41 15.34 27.29
N GLU A 649 24.01 14.47 28.11
CA GLU A 649 23.74 14.37 29.55
C GLU A 649 24.37 15.53 30.38
N ARG A 650 24.95 16.55 29.74
CA ARG A 650 25.63 17.70 30.38
C ARG A 650 25.28 19.07 29.78
N GLY A 651 24.21 19.16 29.00
CA GLY A 651 23.65 20.41 28.43
C GLY A 651 22.17 20.55 28.74
#